data_AF-A0A8H5GBS2-F1
#
_entry.id   AF-A0A8H5GBS2-F1
#
_cell.length_a   1.000
_cell.length_b   1.000
_cell.length_c   1.000
_cell.angle_alpha   90.00
_cell.angle_beta   90.00
_cell.angle_gamma   90.00
#
_symmetry.space_group_name_H-M   'P 1'
#
loop_
_entity.id
_entity.type
_entity.pdbx_description
1 polymer ?
#
loop_
_entity_poly.entity_id
_entity_poly.type
_entity_poly.pdbx_seq_one_letter_code
_entity_poly.pdbx_strand_id
1 'polypeptide(L)'
;MATQQPASPASSTLDKEASLEKDVPSKTEDPHKVPLYNAHVDVSGIDERKLMRKIDWRLIPWLSLLYLLSFLDRTGIGNAKLYHMTNDLHLNDTQYLLTLTIFFFSYAVFEVPSNVFLKRLRPSLWLSMLMLLWGIMMASLVHNYGGLLGTRWMLGVFEAGLFPGVNYYLSCWYKRSEFGIRAALFFSAASVSGAFGGLLAAAISNMDVIEGLATIVVGALSFFVLQDFPDTAKFLSEAERTVVVRRLQEDDQFSAAGEQLRWKYIFQSLLDWKTWVGMVCYSGSDMPLYAFSLFLPSIINQLGFKATPANLLTVPVYVFACIVTCAVNFCADKYGHRGYFNIGLLCLGGAGYIILISSRTPALSYFATYMATCGIYPIIPNTIAWVSNNVEGSYKRSVTLAMVISFGNINGAVSSNVYRAQDAPWYPLGHGLVLMYVGFGVVTSVAMLYFLDRENKARERGERDEVIGNDEGDEERAKRNGRWASDEEATCAPVLEIVCTAASLHTTPPLTMTIPLANSSLDVESPRPKDVGVLAVEVYFPRRCISESELEDFDGVSKGKYTIGLGQEYMAWPDDREDINSFALNAVAGLLEKYNIDPKSIGRIDVGTETIIDKSKSVKTTLMDLFAESGNTDIEGIDSKNACYGSTAALFNAINWIESSSWDGRNAIVVAGDIAVYAEGAARPAGGAGACAILIGPNAPVVFEPIHGNYMANTYDFYKPQLSSEYPEVDGPVSVVTYIAALDAAYSAFKEKHARYAKRIGAKADFSLEDVDYAIFHSPYGKQAVKGHARMLFNDFLSSPTAPRFANVPNPDAFLNATHAESLRDKNVEKTFIATGKAGFAEKVDPAMACSRRLGNMYTASLYGCLASLLANVEPSTLKGKRFSLFAFGSGCAASFFTARVKGDTTEIREKLDLINRLAQMKVVPPQEFVDALHLREKNHNAADYVPEGSIDNIWPGAYYLEGVDSKYRRKLDVFVFGWCAWEHFLLTISFSHPFTQQIDAVFPSECLELEHALSALKTRYARGRVELAKVFAAGFNFVHPYGSLEHTAASRFDLASLEVLNFGTLTI
;
A
#
# COMPACT_ATOMS: atom_id res chain seq x y z
N MET A 1 17.27 80.30 -22.45
CA MET A 1 16.61 79.05 -22.88
C MET A 1 16.16 78.34 -21.63
N ALA A 2 14.90 78.53 -21.26
CA ALA A 2 14.32 78.07 -20.01
C ALA A 2 13.34 76.94 -20.30
N THR A 3 13.53 75.79 -19.67
CA THR A 3 12.55 74.72 -19.61
C THR A 3 12.08 74.59 -18.17
N GLN A 4 10.87 75.09 -17.92
CA GLN A 4 10.07 74.83 -16.73
C GLN A 4 9.11 73.67 -17.04
N GLN A 5 9.12 72.66 -16.18
CA GLN A 5 7.91 71.90 -15.81
C GLN A 5 6.97 72.83 -15.02
N PRO A 6 5.63 72.64 -14.95
CA PRO A 6 5.04 71.47 -14.27
C PRO A 6 3.59 71.06 -14.67
N ALA A 7 3.10 69.93 -14.11
CA ALA A 7 1.85 69.82 -13.33
C ALA A 7 1.11 68.47 -13.49
N SER A 8 0.53 68.06 -12.36
CA SER A 8 -0.06 66.77 -11.97
C SER A 8 -1.59 66.66 -12.26
N PRO A 9 -2.27 65.51 -11.95
CA PRO A 9 -3.45 65.00 -12.66
C PRO A 9 -4.80 65.16 -11.92
N ALA A 10 -5.93 64.97 -12.63
CA ALA A 10 -7.19 64.49 -12.05
C ALA A 10 -8.24 63.99 -13.09
N SER A 11 -8.82 62.81 -12.80
CA SER A 11 -10.18 62.30 -13.14
C SER A 11 -10.55 62.10 -14.63
N SER A 12 -11.32 61.10 -15.07
CA SER A 12 -12.07 59.97 -14.48
C SER A 12 -12.74 59.18 -15.62
N THR A 13 -12.98 57.87 -15.41
CA THR A 13 -14.09 57.04 -15.96
C THR A 13 -14.19 56.83 -17.48
N LEU A 14 -14.58 55.68 -18.05
CA LEU A 14 -14.98 54.34 -17.64
C LEU A 14 -15.03 53.53 -18.95
N ASP A 15 -14.72 52.23 -18.85
CA ASP A 15 -15.31 51.13 -19.62
C ASP A 15 -15.18 51.04 -21.15
N LYS A 16 -14.37 50.04 -21.56
CA LYS A 16 -14.76 48.79 -22.27
C LYS A 16 -13.94 48.46 -23.52
N GLU A 17 -13.44 47.22 -23.46
CA GLU A 17 -13.07 46.30 -24.54
C GLU A 17 -11.83 46.68 -25.37
N ALA A 18 -10.69 46.06 -25.05
CA ALA A 18 -10.27 44.74 -25.51
C ALA A 18 -9.50 44.82 -26.83
N SER A 19 -8.23 44.40 -26.76
CA SER A 19 -7.50 43.56 -27.73
C SER A 19 -6.08 44.07 -28.07
N LEU A 20 -5.17 43.09 -28.04
CA LEU A 20 -3.91 42.96 -28.81
C LEU A 20 -2.63 43.66 -28.29
N GLU A 21 -1.72 42.85 -27.73
CA GLU A 21 -0.35 42.60 -28.22
C GLU A 21 0.35 41.60 -27.27
N LYS A 22 0.43 40.30 -27.61
CA LYS A 22 1.36 39.58 -28.51
C LYS A 22 2.47 38.85 -27.72
N ASP A 23 2.20 37.57 -27.49
CA ASP A 23 3.10 36.54 -27.01
C ASP A 23 4.32 36.32 -27.93
N VAL A 24 5.47 36.09 -27.31
CA VAL A 24 6.64 35.44 -27.92
C VAL A 24 6.72 34.02 -27.34
N PRO A 25 6.65 32.95 -28.15
CA PRO A 25 6.46 31.59 -27.63
C PRO A 25 7.80 30.93 -27.24
N SER A 26 7.95 30.56 -25.97
CA SER A 26 8.98 29.60 -25.54
C SER A 26 8.49 28.17 -25.80
N LYS A 27 9.02 27.54 -26.86
CA LYS A 27 8.85 26.10 -27.10
C LYS A 27 9.81 25.32 -26.21
N THR A 28 9.28 24.60 -25.24
CA THR A 28 9.71 23.26 -24.77
C THR A 28 8.73 22.80 -23.68
N GLU A 29 7.45 22.70 -24.05
CA GLU A 29 6.49 21.89 -23.30
C GLU A 29 6.47 20.49 -23.91
N ASP A 30 6.67 19.49 -23.06
CA ASP A 30 6.44 18.07 -23.37
C ASP A 30 4.93 17.89 -23.66
N PRO A 31 4.51 17.50 -24.89
CA PRO A 31 3.12 17.59 -25.35
C PRO A 31 2.16 16.55 -24.73
N HIS A 32 2.50 15.93 -23.60
CA HIS A 32 1.76 14.78 -23.05
C HIS A 32 1.27 14.87 -21.60
N LYS A 33 1.25 16.05 -20.96
CA LYS A 33 0.56 16.21 -19.66
C LYS A 33 -0.40 17.40 -19.66
N VAL A 34 -1.52 17.22 -20.34
CA VAL A 34 -2.74 18.00 -20.02
C VAL A 34 -3.16 17.59 -18.60
N PRO A 35 -3.37 18.52 -17.65
CA PRO A 35 -3.87 18.17 -16.33
C PRO A 35 -5.24 17.50 -16.46
N LEU A 36 -5.31 16.22 -16.08
CA LEU A 36 -6.49 15.35 -16.23
C LEU A 36 -7.73 15.86 -15.47
N TYR A 37 -7.52 16.63 -14.40
CA TYR A 37 -8.53 17.38 -13.66
C TYR A 37 -7.83 18.48 -12.85
N ASN A 38 -8.59 19.46 -12.37
CA ASN A 38 -8.08 20.55 -11.56
C ASN A 38 -8.08 20.15 -10.08
N ALA A 39 -6.88 19.90 -9.53
CA ALA A 39 -6.69 19.47 -8.14
C ALA A 39 -7.02 20.56 -7.11
N HIS A 40 -7.22 21.82 -7.54
CA HIS A 40 -7.50 22.97 -6.67
C HIS A 40 -9.01 23.25 -6.49
N VAL A 41 -9.88 22.43 -7.08
CA VAL A 41 -11.34 22.60 -6.99
C VAL A 41 -11.86 22.03 -5.66
N ASP A 42 -12.65 22.82 -4.93
CA ASP A 42 -13.29 22.39 -3.69
C ASP A 42 -14.33 21.28 -3.95
N VAL A 43 -14.09 20.11 -3.35
CA VAL A 43 -14.93 18.91 -3.46
C VAL A 43 -15.72 18.62 -2.17
N SER A 44 -15.58 19.45 -1.13
CA SER A 44 -16.12 19.18 0.22
C SER A 44 -17.66 19.11 0.28
N GLY A 45 -18.36 19.72 -0.68
CA GLY A 45 -19.83 19.72 -0.76
C GLY A 45 -20.45 18.58 -1.58
N ILE A 46 -19.67 17.65 -2.12
CA ILE A 46 -20.17 16.60 -3.02
C ILE A 46 -20.58 15.34 -2.25
N ASP A 47 -21.87 15.00 -2.31
CA ASP A 47 -22.37 13.70 -1.86
C ASP A 47 -22.09 12.62 -2.93
N GLU A 48 -21.16 11.73 -2.61
CA GLU A 48 -20.74 10.60 -3.45
C GLU A 48 -21.90 9.66 -3.82
N ARG A 49 -22.84 9.39 -2.92
CA ARG A 49 -24.00 8.51 -3.22
C ARG A 49 -24.97 9.16 -4.19
N LYS A 50 -25.15 10.48 -4.09
CA LYS A 50 -25.97 11.24 -5.04
C LYS A 50 -25.29 11.29 -6.41
N LEU A 51 -23.97 11.47 -6.44
CA LEU A 51 -23.17 11.44 -7.66
C LEU A 51 -23.21 10.07 -8.35
N MET A 52 -23.05 8.96 -7.61
CA MET A 52 -23.15 7.62 -8.20
C MET A 52 -24.54 7.35 -8.79
N ARG A 53 -25.61 7.74 -8.08
CA ARG A 53 -26.99 7.65 -8.63
C ARG A 53 -27.17 8.46 -9.91
N LYS A 54 -26.56 9.64 -10.01
CA LYS A 54 -26.59 10.48 -11.23
C LYS A 54 -25.90 9.79 -12.40
N ILE A 55 -24.76 9.12 -12.15
CA ILE A 55 -24.04 8.35 -13.18
C ILE A 55 -24.85 7.11 -13.58
N ASP A 56 -25.36 6.35 -12.60
CA ASP A 56 -26.15 5.13 -12.82
C ASP A 56 -27.36 5.40 -13.73
N TRP A 57 -28.10 6.48 -13.47
CA TRP A 57 -29.25 6.89 -14.29
C TRP A 57 -28.90 7.30 -15.73
N ARG A 58 -27.67 7.76 -15.97
CA ARG A 58 -27.21 8.21 -17.30
C ARG A 58 -26.64 7.08 -18.13
N LEU A 59 -25.99 6.09 -17.50
CA LEU A 59 -25.30 5.02 -18.21
C LEU A 59 -26.15 3.75 -18.31
N ILE A 60 -26.59 3.21 -17.18
CA ILE A 60 -27.12 1.83 -17.13
C ILE A 60 -28.39 1.64 -17.96
N PRO A 61 -29.44 2.48 -17.86
CA PRO A 61 -30.67 2.26 -18.64
C PRO A 61 -30.43 2.26 -20.15
N TRP A 62 -29.57 3.14 -20.65
CA TRP A 62 -29.28 3.20 -22.09
C TRP A 62 -28.46 2.00 -22.53
N LEU A 63 -27.41 1.63 -21.79
CA LEU A 63 -26.60 0.45 -22.07
C LEU A 63 -27.43 -0.84 -22.06
N SER A 64 -28.34 -0.99 -21.09
CA SER A 64 -29.29 -2.11 -21.03
C SER A 64 -30.22 -2.13 -22.24
N LEU A 65 -30.68 -0.97 -22.74
CA LEU A 65 -31.51 -0.89 -23.96
C LEU A 65 -30.73 -1.37 -25.20
N LEU A 66 -29.46 -0.97 -25.36
CA LEU A 66 -28.64 -1.45 -26.48
C LEU A 66 -28.49 -2.97 -26.46
N TYR A 67 -28.28 -3.54 -25.27
CA TYR A 67 -28.12 -4.97 -25.10
C TYR A 67 -29.43 -5.75 -25.25
N LEU A 68 -30.56 -5.17 -24.81
CA LEU A 68 -31.89 -5.72 -25.05
C LEU A 68 -32.13 -5.92 -26.55
N LEU A 69 -31.84 -4.90 -27.36
CA LEU A 69 -32.01 -4.95 -28.82
C LEU A 69 -31.07 -5.98 -29.46
N SER A 70 -29.79 -6.02 -29.07
CA SER A 70 -28.85 -7.05 -29.56
C SER A 70 -29.32 -8.48 -29.24
N PHE A 71 -29.89 -8.73 -28.05
CA PHE A 71 -30.40 -10.06 -27.71
C PHE A 71 -31.71 -10.41 -28.42
N LEU A 72 -32.59 -9.43 -28.66
CA LEU A 72 -33.79 -9.62 -29.47
C LEU A 72 -33.40 -10.02 -30.90
N ASP A 73 -32.48 -9.28 -31.52
CA ASP A 73 -31.95 -9.55 -32.87
C ASP A 73 -31.37 -10.98 -32.98
N ARG A 74 -30.63 -11.42 -31.96
CA ARG A 74 -30.03 -12.76 -31.91
C ARG A 74 -31.06 -13.90 -31.82
N THR A 75 -32.11 -13.71 -31.02
CA THR A 75 -33.17 -14.71 -30.82
C THR A 75 -34.20 -14.74 -31.95
N GLY A 76 -34.26 -13.67 -32.76
CA GLY A 76 -35.20 -13.53 -33.88
C GLY A 76 -35.20 -14.69 -34.87
N ILE A 77 -34.03 -15.25 -35.22
CA ILE A 77 -33.97 -16.40 -36.18
C ILE A 77 -34.59 -17.69 -35.64
N GLY A 78 -34.60 -17.87 -34.31
CA GLY A 78 -35.22 -19.02 -33.66
C GLY A 78 -36.73 -18.95 -33.84
N ASN A 79 -37.29 -17.75 -33.67
CA ASN A 79 -38.69 -17.47 -33.94
C ASN A 79 -39.01 -17.55 -35.44
N ALA A 80 -38.15 -17.02 -36.31
CA ALA A 80 -38.34 -17.06 -37.77
C ALA A 80 -38.45 -18.49 -38.32
N LYS A 81 -37.75 -19.47 -37.73
CA LYS A 81 -37.92 -20.89 -38.07
C LYS A 81 -39.35 -21.39 -37.81
N LEU A 82 -40.03 -20.88 -36.78
CA LEU A 82 -41.42 -21.23 -36.47
C LEU A 82 -42.40 -20.58 -37.45
N TYR A 83 -42.02 -19.48 -38.11
CA TYR A 83 -42.81 -18.75 -39.11
C TYR A 83 -42.37 -19.07 -40.55
N HIS A 84 -42.13 -20.35 -40.86
CA HIS A 84 -41.91 -20.88 -42.22
C HIS A 84 -40.66 -20.42 -42.99
N MET A 85 -39.72 -19.68 -42.38
CA MET A 85 -38.48 -19.23 -43.04
C MET A 85 -37.69 -20.38 -43.71
N THR A 86 -37.68 -21.57 -43.12
CA THR A 86 -37.00 -22.75 -43.71
C THR A 86 -37.65 -23.20 -45.01
N ASN A 87 -38.97 -23.06 -45.14
CA ASN A 87 -39.70 -23.39 -46.36
C ASN A 87 -39.49 -22.30 -47.43
N ASP A 88 -39.56 -21.03 -47.02
CA ASP A 88 -39.47 -19.87 -47.93
C ASP A 88 -38.07 -19.69 -48.55
N LEU A 89 -37.01 -20.03 -47.78
CA LEU A 89 -35.62 -20.00 -48.24
C LEU A 89 -35.10 -21.36 -48.72
N HIS A 90 -35.95 -22.39 -48.75
CA HIS A 90 -35.62 -23.77 -49.11
C HIS A 90 -34.39 -24.33 -48.36
N LEU A 91 -34.34 -24.12 -47.05
CA LEU A 91 -33.23 -24.55 -46.20
C LEU A 91 -33.43 -25.99 -45.71
N ASN A 92 -32.38 -26.80 -45.79
CA ASN A 92 -32.34 -28.06 -45.06
C ASN A 92 -31.88 -27.85 -43.60
N ASP A 93 -32.10 -28.83 -42.73
CA ASP A 93 -31.77 -28.73 -41.29
C ASP A 93 -30.30 -28.39 -41.04
N THR A 94 -29.39 -28.98 -41.82
CA THR A 94 -27.94 -28.71 -41.72
C THR A 94 -27.61 -27.27 -42.10
N GLN A 95 -28.21 -26.74 -43.16
CA GLN A 95 -28.05 -25.36 -43.62
C GLN A 95 -28.58 -24.37 -42.58
N TYR A 96 -29.72 -24.67 -41.95
CA TYR A 96 -30.24 -23.85 -40.86
C TYR A 96 -29.29 -23.83 -39.65
N LEU A 97 -28.76 -24.98 -39.23
CA LEU A 97 -27.79 -25.02 -38.12
C LEU A 97 -26.49 -24.29 -38.48
N LEU A 98 -26.06 -24.34 -39.74
CA LEU A 98 -24.87 -23.64 -40.21
C LEU A 98 -25.04 -22.11 -40.20
N THR A 99 -26.24 -21.57 -40.48
CA THR A 99 -26.52 -20.13 -40.36
C THR A 99 -26.60 -19.64 -38.91
N LEU A 100 -26.95 -20.51 -37.96
CA LEU A 100 -26.79 -20.22 -36.53
C LEU A 100 -25.32 -20.19 -36.12
N THR A 101 -24.56 -21.18 -36.58
CA THR A 101 -23.18 -21.42 -36.17
C THR A 101 -22.23 -20.33 -36.70
N ILE A 102 -22.37 -19.89 -37.95
CA ILE A 102 -21.44 -18.94 -38.58
C ILE A 102 -21.36 -17.58 -37.85
N PHE A 103 -22.47 -17.15 -37.24
CA PHE A 103 -22.54 -15.91 -36.47
C PHE A 103 -21.53 -15.91 -35.31
N PHE A 104 -21.45 -17.00 -34.55
CA PHE A 104 -20.58 -17.08 -33.38
C PHE A 104 -19.09 -17.08 -33.75
N PHE A 105 -18.73 -17.56 -34.94
CA PHE A 105 -17.35 -17.50 -35.42
C PHE A 105 -16.91 -16.06 -35.72
N SER A 106 -17.68 -15.30 -36.50
CA SER A 106 -17.35 -13.90 -36.74
C SER A 106 -17.47 -13.07 -35.46
N TYR A 107 -18.49 -13.34 -34.62
CA TYR A 107 -18.64 -12.70 -33.34
C TYR A 107 -17.37 -12.82 -32.49
N ALA A 108 -16.96 -14.05 -32.18
CA ALA A 108 -15.79 -14.32 -31.33
C ALA A 108 -14.50 -13.71 -31.90
N VAL A 109 -14.26 -13.82 -33.22
CA VAL A 109 -13.04 -13.29 -33.87
C VAL A 109 -12.95 -11.77 -33.75
N PHE A 110 -14.07 -11.05 -33.89
CA PHE A 110 -14.06 -9.59 -33.92
C PHE A 110 -14.24 -8.94 -32.53
N GLU A 111 -14.52 -9.68 -31.45
CA GLU A 111 -14.67 -9.10 -30.10
C GLU A 111 -13.37 -8.44 -29.62
N VAL A 112 -12.24 -9.14 -29.73
CA VAL A 112 -10.93 -8.63 -29.27
C VAL A 112 -10.48 -7.41 -30.09
N PRO A 113 -10.47 -7.46 -31.44
CA PRO A 113 -10.18 -6.28 -32.25
C PRO A 113 -11.11 -5.11 -31.94
N SER A 114 -12.41 -5.35 -31.81
CA SER A 114 -13.39 -4.30 -31.55
C SER A 114 -13.16 -3.61 -30.20
N ASN A 115 -12.78 -4.34 -29.16
CA ASN A 115 -12.46 -3.74 -27.85
C ASN A 115 -11.18 -2.89 -27.88
N VAL A 116 -10.19 -3.31 -28.68
CA VAL A 116 -8.99 -2.50 -28.94
C VAL A 116 -9.33 -1.20 -29.66
N PHE A 117 -10.23 -1.23 -30.66
CA PHE A 117 -10.72 -0.04 -31.34
C PHE A 117 -11.52 0.90 -30.43
N LEU A 118 -12.34 0.35 -29.52
CA LEU A 118 -13.11 1.13 -28.54
C LEU A 118 -12.23 2.01 -27.65
N LYS A 119 -10.99 1.61 -27.39
CA LYS A 119 -10.04 2.41 -26.59
C LYS A 119 -9.36 3.52 -27.39
N ARG A 120 -9.15 3.30 -28.68
CA ARG A 120 -8.58 4.31 -29.60
C ARG A 120 -9.62 5.36 -30.00
N LEU A 121 -10.85 4.93 -30.15
CA LEU A 121 -12.00 5.78 -30.39
C LEU A 121 -12.69 6.09 -29.06
N ARG A 122 -13.69 6.97 -29.08
CA ARG A 122 -14.50 7.26 -27.90
C ARG A 122 -15.76 6.37 -27.89
N PRO A 123 -16.27 5.93 -26.72
CA PRO A 123 -17.43 5.05 -26.63
C PRO A 123 -18.66 5.51 -27.41
N SER A 124 -18.97 6.82 -27.35
CA SER A 124 -20.08 7.44 -28.08
C SER A 124 -20.02 7.23 -29.59
N LEU A 125 -18.82 7.18 -30.17
CA LEU A 125 -18.64 6.98 -31.60
C LEU A 125 -18.64 5.49 -31.97
N TRP A 126 -17.87 4.67 -31.26
CA TRP A 126 -17.65 3.28 -31.64
C TRP A 126 -18.88 2.40 -31.41
N LEU A 127 -19.48 2.43 -30.21
CA LEU A 127 -20.64 1.59 -29.90
C LEU A 127 -21.86 1.98 -30.74
N SER A 128 -22.04 3.28 -31.01
CA SER A 128 -23.11 3.79 -31.88
C SER A 128 -22.91 3.41 -33.34
N MET A 129 -21.67 3.44 -33.84
CA MET A 129 -21.35 2.98 -35.20
C MET A 129 -21.66 1.49 -35.38
N LEU A 130 -21.24 0.66 -34.42
CA LEU A 130 -21.54 -0.78 -34.44
C LEU A 130 -23.06 -1.03 -34.46
N MET A 131 -23.81 -0.29 -33.65
CA MET A 131 -25.28 -0.35 -33.62
C MET A 131 -25.94 0.02 -34.93
N LEU A 132 -25.46 1.09 -35.54
CA LEU A 132 -26.01 1.54 -36.81
C LEU A 132 -25.71 0.52 -37.92
N LEU A 133 -24.50 -0.04 -37.95
CA LEU A 133 -24.11 -1.04 -38.95
C LEU A 133 -24.83 -2.38 -38.75
N TRP A 134 -24.99 -2.88 -37.52
CA TRP A 134 -25.73 -4.12 -37.30
C TRP A 134 -27.23 -3.94 -37.55
N GLY A 135 -27.81 -2.79 -37.19
CA GLY A 135 -29.20 -2.47 -37.51
C GLY A 135 -29.49 -2.46 -39.01
N ILE A 136 -28.55 -1.94 -39.82
CA ILE A 136 -28.64 -1.99 -41.29
C ILE A 136 -28.59 -3.44 -41.79
N MET A 137 -27.78 -4.31 -41.18
CA MET A 137 -27.75 -5.74 -41.53
C MET A 137 -29.05 -6.45 -41.15
N MET A 138 -29.66 -6.12 -40.01
CA MET A 138 -30.97 -6.65 -39.61
C MET A 138 -32.09 -6.18 -40.55
N ALA A 139 -31.98 -4.99 -41.13
CA ALA A 139 -32.92 -4.46 -42.12
C ALA A 139 -32.71 -5.04 -43.54
N SER A 140 -31.72 -5.91 -43.75
CA SER A 140 -31.41 -6.47 -45.08
C SER A 140 -32.39 -7.58 -45.47
N LEU A 141 -32.90 -7.52 -46.71
CA LEU A 141 -33.78 -8.54 -47.27
C LEU A 141 -32.96 -9.67 -47.89
N VAL A 142 -33.18 -10.89 -47.41
CA VAL A 142 -32.47 -12.09 -47.83
C VAL A 142 -33.43 -13.03 -48.58
N HIS A 143 -33.01 -13.53 -49.74
CA HIS A 143 -33.85 -14.38 -50.61
C HIS A 143 -33.28 -15.77 -50.86
N ASN A 144 -32.10 -16.09 -50.31
CA ASN A 144 -31.47 -17.40 -50.50
C ASN A 144 -30.53 -17.72 -49.34
N TYR A 145 -30.11 -18.99 -49.26
CA TYR A 145 -29.19 -19.50 -48.25
C TYR A 145 -27.87 -18.71 -48.16
N GLY A 146 -27.25 -18.37 -49.30
CA GLY A 146 -25.98 -17.65 -49.33
C GLY A 146 -26.08 -16.24 -48.77
N GLY A 147 -27.15 -15.52 -49.10
CA GLY A 147 -27.46 -14.21 -48.53
C GLY A 147 -27.67 -14.28 -47.02
N LEU A 148 -28.37 -15.30 -46.53
CA LEU A 148 -28.60 -15.49 -45.10
C LEU A 148 -27.28 -15.73 -44.37
N LEU A 149 -26.43 -16.58 -44.93
CA LEU A 149 -25.12 -16.90 -44.38
C LEU A 149 -24.21 -15.66 -44.33
N GLY A 150 -24.20 -14.85 -45.39
CA GLY A 150 -23.44 -13.60 -45.46
C GLY A 150 -23.91 -12.55 -44.46
N THR A 151 -25.22 -12.29 -44.38
CA THR A 151 -25.79 -11.36 -43.39
C THR A 151 -25.48 -11.82 -41.97
N ARG A 152 -25.56 -13.13 -41.68
CA ARG A 152 -25.20 -13.68 -40.36
C ARG A 152 -23.74 -13.49 -39.99
N TRP A 153 -22.83 -13.66 -40.94
CA TRP A 153 -21.42 -13.38 -40.71
C TRP A 153 -21.21 -11.89 -40.37
N MET A 154 -21.79 -10.98 -41.16
CA MET A 154 -21.68 -9.52 -40.94
C MET A 154 -22.31 -9.06 -39.62
N LEU A 155 -23.46 -9.62 -39.25
CA LEU A 155 -24.07 -9.38 -37.93
C LEU A 155 -23.12 -9.76 -36.80
N GLY A 156 -22.46 -10.91 -36.91
CA GLY A 156 -21.45 -11.31 -35.93
C GLY A 156 -20.29 -10.31 -35.85
N VAL A 157 -19.82 -9.77 -36.99
CA VAL A 157 -18.76 -8.73 -37.01
C VAL A 157 -19.18 -7.46 -36.26
N PHE A 158 -20.39 -6.95 -36.53
CA PHE A 158 -20.83 -5.67 -35.98
C PHE A 158 -21.33 -5.76 -34.54
N GLU A 159 -21.96 -6.86 -34.12
CA GLU A 159 -22.40 -7.02 -32.73
C GLU A 159 -21.27 -7.39 -31.76
N ALA A 160 -20.14 -7.90 -32.25
CA ALA A 160 -19.01 -8.38 -31.46
C ALA A 160 -18.47 -7.36 -30.44
N GLY A 161 -18.55 -6.06 -30.75
CA GLY A 161 -18.01 -5.03 -29.88
C GLY A 161 -18.89 -4.63 -28.70
N LEU A 162 -20.18 -4.97 -28.71
CA LEU A 162 -21.14 -4.40 -27.76
C LEU A 162 -20.91 -4.93 -26.34
N PHE A 163 -20.98 -6.24 -26.15
CA PHE A 163 -20.90 -6.84 -24.81
C PHE A 163 -19.52 -6.66 -24.13
N PRO A 164 -18.38 -6.99 -24.76
CA PRO A 164 -17.06 -6.75 -24.17
C PRO A 164 -16.76 -5.25 -24.05
N GLY A 165 -17.26 -4.44 -24.99
CA GLY A 165 -17.10 -2.99 -24.98
C GLY A 165 -17.81 -2.32 -23.82
N VAL A 166 -19.05 -2.70 -23.56
CA VAL A 166 -19.82 -2.15 -22.44
C VAL A 166 -19.24 -2.61 -21.10
N ASN A 167 -18.83 -3.86 -20.95
CA ASN A 167 -18.23 -4.33 -19.70
C ASN A 167 -16.88 -3.65 -19.41
N TYR A 168 -16.03 -3.46 -20.44
CA TYR A 168 -14.83 -2.64 -20.30
C TYR A 168 -15.17 -1.18 -19.96
N TYR A 169 -16.13 -0.57 -20.67
CA TYR A 169 -16.59 0.79 -20.44
C TYR A 169 -17.07 1.00 -19.00
N LEU A 170 -17.87 0.07 -18.46
CA LEU A 170 -18.32 0.08 -17.07
C LEU A 170 -17.15 -0.06 -16.09
N SER A 171 -16.13 -0.87 -16.39
CA SER A 171 -14.91 -0.96 -15.56
C SER A 171 -14.13 0.37 -15.48
N CYS A 172 -14.36 1.29 -16.43
CA CYS A 172 -13.73 2.62 -16.43
C CYS A 172 -14.55 3.67 -15.67
N TRP A 173 -15.78 3.37 -15.25
CA TRP A 173 -16.68 4.30 -14.58
C TRP A 173 -16.93 3.98 -13.11
N TYR A 174 -16.63 2.74 -12.68
CA TYR A 174 -16.97 2.22 -11.35
C TYR A 174 -15.79 1.51 -10.69
N LYS A 175 -15.75 1.54 -9.35
CA LYS A 175 -14.76 0.78 -8.56
C LYS A 175 -14.98 -0.74 -8.67
N ARG A 176 -13.96 -1.54 -8.34
CA ARG A 176 -14.00 -3.02 -8.33
C ARG A 176 -15.13 -3.59 -7.45
N SER A 177 -15.47 -2.89 -6.37
CA SER A 177 -16.56 -3.25 -5.44
C SER A 177 -17.94 -2.79 -5.91
N GLU A 178 -18.02 -1.99 -6.97
CA GLU A 178 -19.27 -1.40 -7.48
C GLU A 178 -19.66 -1.96 -8.86
N PHE A 179 -18.70 -2.56 -9.57
CA PHE A 179 -18.86 -2.99 -10.97
C PHE A 179 -19.89 -4.12 -11.17
N GLY A 180 -19.95 -5.11 -10.28
CA GLY A 180 -20.70 -6.34 -10.51
C GLY A 180 -22.20 -6.14 -10.62
N ILE A 181 -22.82 -5.36 -9.73
CA ILE A 181 -24.26 -5.08 -9.78
C ILE A 181 -24.65 -4.31 -11.05
N ARG A 182 -23.78 -3.44 -11.56
CA ARG A 182 -24.03 -2.65 -12.76
C ARG A 182 -23.88 -3.48 -14.03
N ALA A 183 -22.88 -4.36 -14.07
CA ALA A 183 -22.77 -5.39 -15.10
C ALA A 183 -24.00 -6.32 -15.08
N ALA A 184 -24.55 -6.66 -13.90
CA ALA A 184 -25.73 -7.47 -13.75
C ALA A 184 -27.03 -6.78 -14.23
N LEU A 185 -27.21 -5.49 -13.93
CA LEU A 185 -28.34 -4.69 -14.44
C LEU A 185 -28.29 -4.54 -15.97
N PHE A 186 -27.10 -4.36 -16.52
CA PHE A 186 -26.85 -4.38 -17.95
C PHE A 186 -27.21 -5.75 -18.55
N PHE A 187 -26.65 -6.83 -18.01
CA PHE A 187 -26.87 -8.19 -18.50
C PHE A 187 -28.31 -8.68 -18.35
N SER A 188 -29.04 -8.18 -17.34
CA SER A 188 -30.45 -8.52 -17.12
C SER A 188 -31.34 -8.22 -18.33
N ALA A 189 -30.93 -7.31 -19.21
CA ALA A 189 -31.61 -7.07 -20.48
C ALA A 189 -31.67 -8.31 -21.39
N ALA A 190 -30.68 -9.21 -21.34
CA ALA A 190 -30.74 -10.49 -22.05
C ALA A 190 -31.85 -11.41 -21.51
N SER A 191 -32.06 -11.42 -20.18
CA SER A 191 -33.16 -12.18 -19.56
C SER A 191 -34.52 -11.62 -19.95
N VAL A 192 -34.65 -10.28 -19.95
CA VAL A 192 -35.86 -9.58 -20.38
C VAL A 192 -36.15 -9.86 -21.85
N SER A 193 -35.14 -9.82 -22.72
CA SER A 193 -35.28 -10.20 -24.13
C SER A 193 -35.83 -11.63 -24.27
N GLY A 194 -35.27 -12.61 -23.55
CA GLY A 194 -35.77 -13.99 -23.57
C GLY A 194 -37.23 -14.13 -23.11
N ALA A 195 -37.66 -13.31 -22.15
CA ALA A 195 -39.04 -13.30 -21.64
C ALA A 195 -40.05 -12.73 -22.65
N PHE A 196 -39.68 -11.71 -23.42
CA PHE A 196 -40.63 -10.99 -24.30
C PHE A 196 -40.40 -11.23 -25.80
N GLY A 197 -39.28 -11.83 -26.21
CA GLY A 197 -38.90 -12.00 -27.61
C GLY A 197 -39.88 -12.86 -28.43
N GLY A 198 -40.38 -13.95 -27.85
CA GLY A 198 -41.39 -14.79 -28.53
C GLY A 198 -42.75 -14.10 -28.72
N LEU A 199 -43.15 -13.25 -27.76
CA LEU A 199 -44.38 -12.45 -27.84
C LEU A 199 -44.24 -11.33 -28.89
N LEU A 200 -43.08 -10.65 -28.90
CA LEU A 200 -42.78 -9.61 -29.87
C LEU A 200 -42.75 -10.18 -31.29
N ALA A 201 -42.05 -11.30 -31.50
CA ALA A 201 -41.98 -11.99 -32.79
C ALA A 201 -43.36 -12.39 -33.32
N ALA A 202 -44.27 -12.84 -32.45
CA ALA A 202 -45.65 -13.13 -32.83
C ALA A 202 -46.46 -11.89 -33.21
N ALA A 203 -46.21 -10.74 -32.58
CA ALA A 203 -46.91 -9.50 -32.86
C ALA A 203 -46.47 -8.84 -34.18
N ILE A 204 -45.20 -9.01 -34.57
CA ILE A 204 -44.62 -8.36 -35.76
C ILE A 204 -44.39 -9.32 -36.94
N SER A 205 -44.87 -10.56 -36.86
CA SER A 205 -44.61 -11.60 -37.88
C SER A 205 -45.09 -11.26 -39.29
N ASN A 206 -45.97 -10.27 -39.46
CA ASN A 206 -46.50 -9.81 -40.74
C ASN A 206 -45.91 -8.46 -41.20
N MET A 207 -44.88 -7.95 -40.52
CA MET A 207 -44.31 -6.62 -40.78
C MET A 207 -42.81 -6.73 -41.06
N ASP A 208 -42.40 -6.39 -42.28
CA ASP A 208 -41.00 -6.45 -42.69
C ASP A 208 -40.18 -5.31 -42.04
N VAL A 209 -38.96 -5.61 -41.57
CA VAL A 209 -37.89 -4.65 -41.21
C VAL A 209 -38.07 -3.81 -39.92
N ILE A 210 -39.19 -3.90 -39.19
CA ILE A 210 -39.45 -3.04 -38.01
C ILE A 210 -38.38 -3.14 -36.92
N GLU A 211 -37.94 -4.34 -36.58
CA GLU A 211 -36.95 -4.58 -35.52
C GLU A 211 -35.60 -3.95 -35.89
N GLY A 212 -35.14 -4.18 -37.12
CA GLY A 212 -33.92 -3.56 -37.65
C GLY A 212 -34.01 -2.03 -37.73
N LEU A 213 -35.16 -1.47 -38.12
CA LEU A 213 -35.37 -0.02 -38.16
C LEU A 213 -35.34 0.62 -36.76
N ALA A 214 -35.95 -0.02 -35.76
CA ALA A 214 -35.90 0.43 -34.38
C ALA A 214 -34.44 0.46 -33.87
N THR A 215 -33.67 -0.58 -34.19
CA THR A 215 -32.24 -0.66 -33.88
C THR A 215 -31.43 0.45 -34.56
N ILE A 216 -31.70 0.78 -35.84
CA ILE A 216 -31.05 1.89 -36.55
C ILE A 216 -31.32 3.23 -35.85
N VAL A 217 -32.57 3.49 -35.45
CA VAL A 217 -32.95 4.72 -34.75
C VAL A 217 -32.23 4.82 -33.40
N VAL A 218 -32.22 3.75 -32.62
CA VAL A 218 -31.52 3.73 -31.32
C VAL A 218 -30.00 3.84 -31.51
N GLY A 219 -29.44 3.26 -32.57
CA GLY A 219 -28.03 3.40 -32.94
C GLY A 219 -27.64 4.84 -33.29
N ALA A 220 -28.48 5.53 -34.07
CA ALA A 220 -28.28 6.95 -34.37
C ALA A 220 -28.40 7.84 -33.12
N LEU A 221 -29.39 7.56 -32.25
CA LEU A 221 -29.55 8.28 -30.97
C LEU A 221 -28.40 8.03 -30.00
N SER A 222 -27.81 6.83 -30.03
CA SER A 222 -26.70 6.47 -29.14
C SER A 222 -25.49 7.38 -29.31
N PHE A 223 -25.27 7.93 -30.52
CA PHE A 223 -24.18 8.89 -30.75
C PHE A 223 -24.31 10.15 -29.89
N PHE A 224 -25.53 10.55 -29.54
CA PHE A 224 -25.80 11.74 -28.73
C PHE A 224 -26.00 11.43 -27.25
N VAL A 225 -26.54 10.25 -26.92
CA VAL A 225 -26.92 9.87 -25.56
C VAL A 225 -25.76 9.23 -24.79
N LEU A 226 -24.96 8.39 -25.46
CA LEU A 226 -23.88 7.65 -24.84
C LEU A 226 -22.76 8.60 -24.41
N GLN A 227 -22.35 8.49 -23.14
CA GLN A 227 -21.30 9.33 -22.58
C GLN A 227 -19.92 8.74 -22.88
N ASP A 228 -18.90 9.59 -22.99
CA ASP A 228 -17.52 9.14 -23.18
C ASP A 228 -16.89 8.69 -21.84
N PHE A 229 -15.57 8.78 -21.68
CA PHE A 229 -14.86 8.42 -20.45
C PHE A 229 -15.04 9.51 -19.36
N PRO A 230 -14.77 9.20 -18.07
CA PRO A 230 -15.02 10.13 -16.96
C PRO A 230 -14.30 11.48 -17.08
N ASP A 231 -13.10 11.47 -17.67
CA ASP A 231 -12.27 12.65 -17.94
C ASP A 231 -12.92 13.64 -18.94
N THR A 232 -13.68 13.11 -19.90
CA THR A 232 -14.28 13.86 -21.02
C THR A 232 -15.79 14.05 -20.91
N ALA A 233 -16.41 13.47 -19.87
CA ALA A 233 -17.85 13.50 -19.68
C ALA A 233 -18.41 14.92 -19.49
N LYS A 234 -19.43 15.28 -20.29
CA LYS A 234 -20.02 16.61 -20.34
C LYS A 234 -21.08 16.89 -19.27
N PHE A 235 -21.64 15.84 -18.65
CA PHE A 235 -22.71 15.97 -17.66
C PHE A 235 -22.22 16.13 -16.21
N LEU A 236 -20.91 15.98 -15.99
CA LEU A 236 -20.25 16.16 -14.70
C LEU A 236 -19.74 17.60 -14.59
N SER A 237 -19.93 18.21 -13.41
CA SER A 237 -19.21 19.43 -13.06
C SER A 237 -17.72 19.14 -12.86
N GLU A 238 -16.88 20.18 -12.86
CA GLU A 238 -15.43 20.01 -12.65
C GLU A 238 -15.13 19.35 -11.29
N ALA A 239 -15.84 19.76 -10.23
CA ALA A 239 -15.72 19.18 -8.90
C ALA A 239 -16.20 17.71 -8.86
N GLU A 240 -17.34 17.38 -9.50
CA GLU A 240 -17.83 16.00 -9.62
C GLU A 240 -16.85 15.11 -10.39
N ARG A 241 -16.28 15.63 -11.49
CA ARG A 241 -15.26 14.93 -12.29
C ARG A 241 -14.03 14.63 -11.46
N THR A 242 -13.51 15.59 -10.72
CA THR A 242 -12.36 15.41 -9.83
C THR A 242 -12.61 14.27 -8.83
N VAL A 243 -13.81 14.20 -8.22
CA VAL A 243 -14.17 13.11 -7.31
C VAL A 243 -14.19 11.76 -8.03
N VAL A 244 -14.79 11.66 -9.22
CA VAL A 244 -14.84 10.39 -9.98
C VAL A 244 -13.44 9.92 -10.40
N VAL A 245 -12.62 10.82 -10.93
CA VAL A 245 -11.25 10.47 -11.37
C VAL A 245 -10.39 10.04 -10.18
N ARG A 246 -10.43 10.78 -9.07
CA ARG A 246 -9.65 10.43 -7.87
C ARG A 246 -10.04 9.05 -7.33
N ARG A 247 -11.34 8.78 -7.23
CA ARG A 247 -11.87 7.47 -6.78
C ARG A 247 -11.41 6.31 -7.64
N LEU A 248 -11.30 6.51 -8.95
CA LEU A 248 -10.86 5.48 -9.89
C LEU A 248 -9.34 5.31 -9.90
N GLN A 249 -8.59 6.38 -9.64
CA GLN A 249 -7.13 6.34 -9.46
C GLN A 249 -6.75 5.61 -8.17
N GLU A 250 -7.48 5.86 -7.08
CA GLU A 250 -7.30 5.17 -5.79
C GLU A 250 -7.53 3.63 -5.88
N ASP A 251 -8.24 3.14 -6.90
CA ASP A 251 -8.60 1.72 -7.09
C ASP A 251 -7.89 1.07 -8.30
N ASP A 252 -6.94 1.79 -8.92
CA ASP A 252 -6.23 1.44 -10.16
C ASP A 252 -7.17 1.06 -11.33
N GLN A 253 -8.38 1.62 -11.35
CA GLN A 253 -9.37 1.42 -12.40
C GLN A 253 -9.35 2.54 -13.45
N PHE A 254 -8.65 3.64 -13.19
CA PHE A 254 -8.64 4.81 -14.06
C PHE A 254 -8.12 4.50 -15.47
N SER A 255 -8.83 5.04 -16.48
CA SER A 255 -8.45 4.96 -17.89
C SER A 255 -8.74 6.30 -18.56
N ALA A 256 -7.75 6.86 -19.26
CA ALA A 256 -7.90 8.09 -20.01
C ALA A 256 -8.31 7.83 -21.48
N ALA A 257 -9.00 8.79 -22.09
CA ALA A 257 -9.25 8.77 -23.52
C ALA A 257 -7.94 8.95 -24.33
N GLY A 258 -7.72 8.13 -25.37
CA GLY A 258 -6.62 8.34 -26.33
C GLY A 258 -5.29 7.63 -26.02
N GLU A 259 -5.26 6.64 -25.12
CA GLU A 259 -4.08 5.79 -24.93
C GLU A 259 -3.67 5.06 -26.22
N GLN A 260 -2.39 5.19 -26.60
CA GLN A 260 -1.85 4.55 -27.81
C GLN A 260 -1.79 3.03 -27.67
N LEU A 261 -2.17 2.31 -28.74
CA LEU A 261 -2.05 0.85 -28.84
C LEU A 261 -0.61 0.42 -28.60
N ARG A 262 -0.38 -0.39 -27.56
CA ARG A 262 0.91 -1.05 -27.33
C ARG A 262 0.71 -2.56 -27.40
N TRP A 263 1.24 -3.16 -28.47
CA TRP A 263 1.20 -4.61 -28.72
C TRP A 263 1.71 -5.44 -27.53
N LYS A 264 2.65 -4.91 -26.75
CA LYS A 264 3.14 -5.51 -25.50
C LYS A 264 2.00 -5.95 -24.56
N TYR A 265 0.96 -5.13 -24.38
CA TYR A 265 -0.13 -5.44 -23.45
C TYR A 265 -1.07 -6.53 -23.97
N ILE A 266 -1.18 -6.70 -25.29
CA ILE A 266 -1.94 -7.80 -25.91
C ILE A 266 -1.22 -9.12 -25.62
N PHE A 267 0.09 -9.19 -25.87
CA PHE A 267 0.88 -10.38 -25.57
C PHE A 267 0.96 -10.68 -24.07
N GLN A 268 1.04 -9.67 -23.21
CA GLN A 268 0.93 -9.86 -21.75
C GLN A 268 -0.42 -10.43 -21.32
N SER A 269 -1.51 -10.13 -22.04
CA SER A 269 -2.82 -10.72 -21.77
C SER A 269 -2.88 -12.18 -22.21
N LEU A 270 -2.33 -12.49 -23.39
CA LEU A 270 -2.26 -13.84 -23.96
C LEU A 270 -1.40 -14.80 -23.13
N LEU A 271 -0.32 -14.29 -22.52
CA LEU A 271 0.59 -15.08 -21.68
C LEU A 271 0.13 -15.17 -20.21
N ASP A 272 -0.87 -14.39 -19.79
CA ASP A 272 -1.38 -14.48 -18.41
C ASP A 272 -2.29 -15.70 -18.27
N TRP A 273 -1.94 -16.59 -17.36
CA TRP A 273 -2.73 -17.79 -17.05
C TRP A 273 -4.16 -17.45 -16.61
N LYS A 274 -4.37 -16.27 -15.99
CA LYS A 274 -5.70 -15.81 -15.55
C LYS A 274 -6.66 -15.65 -16.73
N THR A 275 -6.15 -15.26 -17.90
CA THR A 275 -6.94 -15.11 -19.12
C THR A 275 -7.52 -16.46 -19.56
N TRP A 276 -6.68 -17.49 -19.66
CA TRP A 276 -7.10 -18.83 -20.10
C TRP A 276 -8.02 -19.52 -19.11
N VAL A 277 -7.72 -19.45 -17.81
CA VAL A 277 -8.60 -20.01 -16.79
C VAL A 277 -9.93 -19.24 -16.75
N GLY A 278 -9.88 -17.91 -16.91
CA GLY A 278 -11.06 -17.06 -17.05
C GLY A 278 -11.93 -17.43 -18.26
N MET A 279 -11.32 -17.71 -19.41
CA MET A 279 -12.01 -18.13 -20.64
C MET A 279 -12.82 -19.40 -20.40
N VAL A 280 -12.19 -20.46 -19.87
CA VAL A 280 -12.88 -21.73 -19.61
C VAL A 280 -13.91 -21.59 -18.48
N CYS A 281 -13.61 -20.80 -17.45
CA CYS A 281 -14.55 -20.50 -16.37
C CYS A 281 -15.82 -19.82 -16.90
N TYR A 282 -15.66 -18.85 -17.80
CA TYR A 282 -16.76 -18.14 -18.42
C TYR A 282 -17.55 -19.06 -19.38
N SER A 283 -16.88 -19.86 -20.21
CA SER A 283 -17.52 -20.88 -21.06
C SER A 283 -18.35 -21.89 -20.26
N GLY A 284 -17.93 -22.23 -19.04
CA GLY A 284 -18.64 -23.13 -18.14
C GLY A 284 -20.03 -22.62 -17.72
N SER A 285 -20.31 -21.32 -17.86
CA SER A 285 -21.65 -20.72 -17.69
C SER A 285 -22.27 -20.24 -19.00
N ASP A 286 -21.47 -19.74 -19.95
CA ASP A 286 -21.95 -19.11 -21.18
C ASP A 286 -22.48 -20.14 -22.20
N MET A 287 -21.85 -21.31 -22.31
CA MET A 287 -22.39 -22.41 -23.12
C MET A 287 -23.76 -22.88 -22.57
N PRO A 288 -23.89 -23.18 -21.25
CA PRO A 288 -25.20 -23.46 -20.66
C PRO A 288 -26.22 -22.34 -20.87
N LEU A 289 -25.80 -21.07 -20.79
CA LEU A 289 -26.68 -19.91 -21.00
C LEU A 289 -27.30 -19.94 -22.41
N TYR A 290 -26.47 -20.06 -23.46
CA TYR A 290 -26.98 -20.12 -24.83
C TYR A 290 -27.84 -21.36 -25.07
N ALA A 291 -27.41 -22.52 -24.55
CA ALA A 291 -28.15 -23.76 -24.70
C ALA A 291 -29.51 -23.69 -23.99
N PHE A 292 -29.57 -23.07 -22.81
CA PHE A 292 -30.82 -22.84 -22.10
C PHE A 292 -31.70 -21.84 -22.85
N SER A 293 -31.14 -20.68 -23.25
CA SER A 293 -31.89 -19.62 -23.93
C SER A 293 -32.52 -20.07 -25.24
N LEU A 294 -31.77 -20.79 -26.07
CA LEU A 294 -32.22 -21.27 -27.38
C LEU A 294 -33.25 -22.40 -27.29
N PHE A 295 -33.18 -23.26 -26.26
CA PHE A 295 -33.95 -24.50 -26.23
C PHE A 295 -34.93 -24.61 -25.06
N LEU A 296 -35.03 -23.61 -24.18
CA LEU A 296 -35.99 -23.62 -23.05
C LEU A 296 -37.45 -23.90 -23.48
N PRO A 297 -37.99 -23.29 -24.56
CA PRO A 297 -39.34 -23.61 -25.02
C PRO A 297 -39.49 -25.09 -25.40
N SER A 298 -38.47 -25.69 -26.02
CA SER A 298 -38.45 -27.12 -26.36
C SER A 298 -38.36 -28.01 -25.12
N ILE A 299 -37.57 -27.61 -24.12
CA ILE A 299 -37.45 -28.27 -22.81
C ILE A 299 -38.76 -28.18 -22.01
N ILE A 300 -39.59 -27.16 -22.21
CA ILE A 300 -40.92 -27.08 -21.60
C ILE A 300 -41.96 -27.84 -22.43
N ASN A 301 -41.83 -27.85 -23.76
CA ASN A 301 -42.71 -28.60 -24.64
C ASN A 301 -42.69 -30.11 -24.37
N GLN A 302 -41.52 -30.70 -24.07
CA GLN A 302 -41.41 -32.11 -23.66
C GLN A 302 -42.24 -32.46 -22.40
N LEU A 303 -42.60 -31.48 -21.58
CA LEU A 303 -43.41 -31.67 -20.37
C LEU A 303 -44.91 -31.83 -20.67
N GLY A 304 -45.30 -31.80 -21.95
CA GLY A 304 -46.67 -31.97 -22.43
C GLY A 304 -47.39 -30.65 -22.77
N PHE A 305 -46.71 -29.51 -22.70
CA PHE A 305 -47.29 -28.20 -23.06
C PHE A 305 -47.19 -27.93 -24.56
N LYS A 306 -48.25 -27.47 -25.21
CA LYS A 306 -48.23 -27.04 -26.63
C LYS A 306 -47.31 -25.82 -26.83
N ALA A 307 -46.92 -25.54 -28.07
CA ALA A 307 -45.93 -24.50 -28.43
C ALA A 307 -46.22 -23.12 -27.82
N THR A 308 -47.46 -22.60 -27.89
CA THR A 308 -47.80 -21.28 -27.34
C THR A 308 -47.80 -21.26 -25.80
N PRO A 309 -48.45 -22.21 -25.08
CA PRO A 309 -48.28 -22.33 -23.64
C PRO A 309 -46.84 -22.52 -23.17
N ALA A 310 -46.02 -23.30 -23.91
CA ALA A 310 -44.62 -23.53 -23.56
C ALA A 310 -43.79 -22.23 -23.62
N ASN A 311 -44.03 -21.38 -24.62
CA ASN A 311 -43.43 -20.05 -24.71
C ASN A 311 -43.88 -19.11 -23.58
N LEU A 312 -45.15 -19.16 -23.17
CA LEU A 312 -45.63 -18.34 -22.04
C LEU A 312 -45.03 -18.80 -20.70
N LEU A 313 -44.77 -20.10 -20.54
CA LEU A 313 -44.18 -20.67 -19.34
C LEU A 313 -42.67 -20.39 -19.20
N THR A 314 -41.99 -19.88 -20.24
CA THR A 314 -40.59 -19.42 -20.15
C THR A 314 -40.48 -18.06 -19.45
N VAL A 315 -41.51 -17.21 -19.56
CA VAL A 315 -41.52 -15.84 -19.03
C VAL A 315 -41.19 -15.80 -17.54
N PRO A 316 -41.86 -16.58 -16.67
CA PRO A 316 -41.60 -16.48 -15.24
C PRO A 316 -40.22 -17.04 -14.85
N VAL A 317 -39.69 -18.00 -15.64
CA VAL A 317 -38.33 -18.53 -15.47
C VAL A 317 -37.29 -17.43 -15.72
N TYR A 318 -37.44 -16.66 -16.80
CA TYR A 318 -36.53 -15.55 -17.11
C TYR A 318 -36.68 -14.36 -16.17
N VAL A 319 -37.90 -14.03 -15.74
CA VAL A 319 -38.13 -12.97 -14.74
C VAL A 319 -37.45 -13.34 -13.43
N PHE A 320 -37.56 -14.59 -13.00
CA PHE A 320 -36.87 -15.06 -11.81
C PHE A 320 -35.35 -15.02 -11.96
N ALA A 321 -34.83 -15.43 -13.13
CA ALA A 321 -33.40 -15.33 -13.45
C ALA A 321 -32.87 -13.90 -13.34
N CYS A 322 -33.63 -12.91 -13.84
CA CYS A 322 -33.30 -11.49 -13.76
C CYS A 322 -33.18 -11.01 -12.29
N ILE A 323 -34.16 -11.35 -11.45
CA ILE A 323 -34.16 -10.99 -10.02
C ILE A 323 -32.95 -11.60 -9.30
N VAL A 324 -32.70 -12.89 -9.49
CA VAL A 324 -31.58 -13.59 -8.85
C VAL A 324 -30.23 -13.07 -9.35
N THR A 325 -30.13 -12.74 -10.64
CA THR A 325 -28.91 -12.14 -11.22
C THR A 325 -28.56 -10.82 -10.53
N CYS A 326 -29.53 -9.94 -10.33
CA CYS A 326 -29.31 -8.69 -9.60
C CYS A 326 -28.99 -8.93 -8.12
N ALA A 327 -29.73 -9.82 -7.45
CA ALA A 327 -29.55 -10.09 -6.02
C ALA A 327 -28.17 -10.69 -5.70
N VAL A 328 -27.74 -11.70 -6.46
CA VAL A 328 -26.44 -12.35 -6.28
C VAL A 328 -25.31 -11.34 -6.50
N ASN A 329 -25.37 -10.55 -7.57
CA ASN A 329 -24.28 -9.62 -7.88
C ASN A 329 -24.22 -8.45 -6.90
N PHE A 330 -25.36 -8.03 -6.31
CA PHE A 330 -25.38 -7.11 -5.18
C PHE A 330 -24.70 -7.71 -3.93
N CYS A 331 -24.99 -8.97 -3.62
CA CYS A 331 -24.34 -9.66 -2.50
C CYS A 331 -22.83 -9.87 -2.75
N ALA A 332 -22.44 -10.25 -3.97
CA ALA A 332 -21.04 -10.46 -4.35
C ALA A 332 -20.22 -9.16 -4.29
N ASP A 333 -20.82 -8.02 -4.66
CA ASP A 333 -20.21 -6.69 -4.51
C ASP A 333 -20.05 -6.29 -3.04
N LYS A 334 -21.04 -6.61 -2.19
CA LYS A 334 -21.03 -6.26 -0.76
C LYS A 334 -20.05 -7.11 0.06
N TYR A 335 -20.00 -8.42 -0.18
CA TYR A 335 -19.24 -9.37 0.65
C TYR A 335 -17.88 -9.76 0.04
N GLY A 336 -17.63 -9.46 -1.23
CA GLY A 336 -16.44 -9.93 -1.93
C GLY A 336 -16.47 -11.44 -2.21
N HIS A 337 -15.29 -12.03 -2.47
CA HIS A 337 -15.11 -13.47 -2.71
C HIS A 337 -16.00 -14.10 -3.80
N ARG A 338 -16.07 -13.44 -4.96
CA ARG A 338 -16.89 -13.83 -6.13
C ARG A 338 -16.77 -15.29 -6.57
N GLY A 339 -15.62 -15.94 -6.36
CA GLY A 339 -15.40 -17.34 -6.73
C GLY A 339 -16.28 -18.34 -5.96
N TYR A 340 -16.62 -18.09 -4.69
CA TYR A 340 -17.51 -18.98 -3.94
C TYR A 340 -18.96 -18.90 -4.43
N PHE A 341 -19.40 -17.70 -4.83
CA PHE A 341 -20.70 -17.52 -5.48
C PHE A 341 -20.78 -18.30 -6.80
N ASN A 342 -19.72 -18.27 -7.62
CA ASN A 342 -19.66 -19.07 -8.86
C ASN A 342 -19.81 -20.56 -8.57
N ILE A 343 -19.05 -21.12 -7.62
CA ILE A 343 -19.10 -22.54 -7.30
C ILE A 343 -20.49 -22.94 -6.80
N GLY A 344 -21.04 -22.20 -5.83
CA GLY A 344 -22.36 -22.50 -5.25
C GLY A 344 -23.47 -22.48 -6.29
N LEU A 345 -23.46 -21.48 -7.19
CA LEU A 345 -24.48 -21.33 -8.23
C LEU A 345 -24.31 -22.35 -9.35
N LEU A 346 -23.09 -22.69 -9.76
CA LEU A 346 -22.86 -23.78 -10.73
C LEU A 346 -23.34 -25.13 -10.17
N CYS A 347 -23.09 -25.41 -8.88
CA CYS A 347 -23.63 -26.61 -8.23
C CYS A 347 -25.16 -26.62 -8.22
N LEU A 348 -25.80 -25.47 -7.96
CA LEU A 348 -27.25 -25.33 -8.03
C LEU A 348 -27.80 -25.59 -9.45
N GLY A 349 -27.15 -25.01 -10.46
CA GLY A 349 -27.51 -25.22 -11.87
C GLY A 349 -27.30 -26.67 -12.31
N GLY A 350 -26.19 -27.28 -11.90
CA GLY A 350 -25.89 -28.69 -12.12
C GLY A 350 -26.94 -29.62 -11.51
N ALA A 351 -27.38 -29.36 -10.28
CA ALA A 351 -28.48 -30.09 -9.68
C ALA A 351 -29.77 -29.98 -10.51
N GLY A 352 -30.08 -28.79 -11.05
CA GLY A 352 -31.18 -28.59 -11.99
C GLY A 352 -31.08 -29.49 -13.24
N TYR A 353 -29.92 -29.52 -13.90
CA TYR A 353 -29.73 -30.38 -15.08
C TYR A 353 -29.72 -31.88 -14.76
N ILE A 354 -29.22 -32.30 -13.58
CA ILE A 354 -29.31 -33.70 -13.12
C ILE A 354 -30.79 -34.11 -12.96
N ILE A 355 -31.61 -33.22 -12.40
CA ILE A 355 -33.06 -33.45 -12.30
C ILE A 355 -33.69 -33.53 -13.68
N LEU A 356 -33.34 -32.65 -14.63
CA LEU A 356 -33.86 -32.71 -16.00
C LEU A 356 -33.50 -34.04 -16.71
N ILE A 357 -32.31 -34.59 -16.45
CA ILE A 357 -31.90 -35.90 -16.98
C ILE A 357 -32.69 -37.04 -16.35
N SER A 358 -32.92 -36.98 -15.03
CA SER A 358 -33.39 -38.12 -14.24
C SER A 358 -34.92 -38.15 -14.05
N SER A 359 -35.56 -36.98 -14.04
CA SER A 359 -37.00 -36.81 -13.82
C SER A 359 -37.77 -36.85 -15.13
N ARG A 360 -38.95 -37.47 -15.08
CA ARG A 360 -39.96 -37.44 -16.14
C ARG A 360 -41.26 -36.78 -15.67
N THR A 361 -41.30 -36.27 -14.44
CA THR A 361 -42.47 -35.61 -13.85
C THR A 361 -42.52 -34.15 -14.29
N PRO A 362 -43.60 -33.68 -14.95
CA PRO A 362 -43.69 -32.30 -15.46
C PRO A 362 -43.43 -31.21 -14.42
N ALA A 363 -43.98 -31.34 -13.21
CA ALA A 363 -43.81 -30.35 -12.15
C ALA A 363 -42.35 -30.24 -11.67
N LEU A 364 -41.69 -31.37 -11.43
CA LEU A 364 -40.31 -31.42 -10.96
C LEU A 364 -39.33 -30.94 -12.05
N SER A 365 -39.56 -31.34 -13.31
CA SER A 365 -38.73 -30.90 -14.44
C SER A 365 -38.94 -29.42 -14.75
N TYR A 366 -40.16 -28.88 -14.59
CA TYR A 366 -40.38 -27.44 -14.69
C TYR A 366 -39.67 -26.67 -13.57
N PHE A 367 -39.76 -27.13 -12.32
CA PHE A 367 -38.99 -26.56 -11.21
C PHE A 367 -37.47 -26.60 -11.45
N ALA A 368 -36.97 -27.68 -12.06
CA ALA A 368 -35.57 -27.81 -12.40
C ALA A 368 -35.09 -26.73 -13.40
N THR A 369 -35.98 -26.20 -14.26
CA THR A 369 -35.63 -25.06 -15.13
C THR A 369 -35.37 -23.77 -14.34
N TYR A 370 -36.04 -23.56 -13.20
CA TYR A 370 -35.74 -22.44 -12.29
C TYR A 370 -34.39 -22.62 -11.60
N MET A 371 -34.06 -23.85 -11.17
CA MET A 371 -32.74 -24.13 -10.59
C MET A 371 -31.61 -23.93 -11.62
N ALA A 372 -31.80 -24.43 -12.84
CA ALA A 372 -30.85 -24.27 -13.93
C ALA A 372 -30.60 -22.79 -14.25
N THR A 373 -31.66 -21.99 -14.42
CA THR A 373 -31.52 -20.57 -14.78
C THR A 373 -30.85 -19.77 -13.67
N CYS A 374 -31.21 -20.00 -12.41
CA CYS A 374 -30.61 -19.31 -11.26
C CYS A 374 -29.16 -19.71 -11.01
N GLY A 375 -28.77 -20.91 -11.41
CA GLY A 375 -27.39 -21.35 -11.34
C GLY A 375 -26.50 -20.77 -12.43
N ILE A 376 -27.06 -20.34 -13.57
CA ILE A 376 -26.28 -19.94 -14.75
C ILE A 376 -26.25 -18.43 -14.96
N TYR A 377 -27.42 -17.78 -14.98
CA TYR A 377 -27.54 -16.37 -15.36
C TYR A 377 -26.73 -15.41 -14.45
N PRO A 378 -26.74 -15.55 -13.12
CA PRO A 378 -26.00 -14.64 -12.25
C PRO A 378 -24.48 -14.72 -12.41
N ILE A 379 -23.97 -15.85 -12.92
CA ILE A 379 -22.54 -16.14 -13.04
C ILE A 379 -21.90 -15.35 -14.18
N ILE A 380 -22.66 -15.01 -15.22
CA ILE A 380 -22.16 -14.26 -16.37
C ILE A 380 -21.56 -12.91 -15.95
N PRO A 381 -22.34 -11.98 -15.34
CA PRO A 381 -21.77 -10.72 -14.85
C PRO A 381 -20.80 -10.91 -13.68
N ASN A 382 -20.99 -11.92 -12.82
CA ASN A 382 -20.11 -12.15 -11.67
C ASN A 382 -18.70 -12.59 -12.09
N THR A 383 -18.60 -13.46 -13.11
CA THR A 383 -17.31 -13.94 -13.64
C THR A 383 -16.58 -12.83 -14.37
N ILE A 384 -17.29 -12.01 -15.14
CA ILE A 384 -16.71 -10.82 -15.79
C ILE A 384 -16.16 -9.85 -14.75
N ALA A 385 -16.93 -9.57 -13.69
CA ALA A 385 -16.47 -8.76 -12.56
C ALA A 385 -15.27 -9.38 -11.84
N TRP A 386 -15.26 -10.70 -11.67
CA TRP A 386 -14.17 -11.41 -11.03
C TRP A 386 -12.88 -11.35 -11.84
N VAL A 387 -12.94 -11.58 -13.15
CA VAL A 387 -11.79 -11.46 -14.05
C VAL A 387 -11.29 -10.01 -14.09
N SER A 388 -12.19 -9.05 -14.30
CA SER A 388 -11.86 -7.61 -14.36
C SER A 388 -11.09 -7.14 -13.12
N ASN A 389 -11.53 -7.57 -11.93
CA ASN A 389 -10.96 -7.18 -10.65
C ASN A 389 -9.54 -7.76 -10.40
N ASN A 390 -9.15 -8.81 -11.12
CA ASN A 390 -7.88 -9.52 -10.96
C ASN A 390 -6.88 -9.27 -12.10
N VAL A 391 -7.18 -8.33 -13.00
CA VAL A 391 -6.29 -7.92 -14.09
C VAL A 391 -5.92 -6.45 -13.89
N GLU A 392 -4.62 -6.21 -13.74
CA GLU A 392 -4.06 -4.87 -13.57
C GLU A 392 -3.77 -4.21 -14.93
N GLY A 393 -3.92 -2.89 -14.97
CA GLY A 393 -3.69 -2.07 -16.16
C GLY A 393 -4.90 -2.04 -17.10
N SER A 394 -5.38 -0.84 -17.42
CA SER A 394 -6.57 -0.62 -18.27
C SER A 394 -6.48 -1.35 -19.63
N TYR A 395 -5.30 -1.33 -20.28
CA TYR A 395 -5.12 -1.96 -21.60
C TYR A 395 -5.17 -3.49 -21.53
N LYS A 396 -4.46 -4.09 -20.57
CA LYS A 396 -4.45 -5.54 -20.36
C LYS A 396 -5.84 -6.04 -19.95
N ARG A 397 -6.54 -5.28 -19.10
CA ARG A 397 -7.93 -5.57 -18.69
C ARG A 397 -8.90 -5.57 -19.87
N SER A 398 -8.82 -4.58 -20.76
CA SER A 398 -9.65 -4.51 -21.98
C SER A 398 -9.51 -5.76 -22.88
N VAL A 399 -8.26 -6.16 -23.13
CA VAL A 399 -7.95 -7.34 -23.97
C VAL A 399 -8.37 -8.63 -23.27
N THR A 400 -8.05 -8.77 -21.99
CA THR A 400 -8.39 -9.97 -21.20
C THR A 400 -9.90 -10.19 -21.13
N LEU A 401 -10.68 -9.13 -20.86
CA LEU A 401 -12.14 -9.22 -20.85
C LEU A 401 -12.70 -9.63 -22.21
N ALA A 402 -12.20 -9.03 -23.29
CA ALA A 402 -12.63 -9.39 -24.65
C ALA A 402 -12.29 -10.85 -25.00
N MET A 403 -11.14 -11.36 -24.58
CA MET A 403 -10.76 -12.75 -24.80
C MET A 403 -11.63 -13.74 -24.02
N VAL A 404 -11.87 -13.46 -22.74
CA VAL A 404 -12.72 -14.31 -21.88
C VAL A 404 -14.13 -14.40 -22.46
N ILE A 405 -14.67 -13.26 -22.86
CA ILE A 405 -16.00 -13.17 -23.47
C ILE A 405 -16.03 -13.86 -24.84
N SER A 406 -15.04 -13.62 -25.71
CA SER A 406 -14.86 -14.28 -27.03
C SER A 406 -14.87 -15.80 -26.94
N PHE A 407 -14.12 -16.34 -25.99
CA PHE A 407 -14.10 -17.78 -25.79
C PHE A 407 -15.38 -18.31 -25.14
N GLY A 408 -16.10 -17.52 -24.36
CA GLY A 408 -17.48 -17.86 -23.99
C GLY A 408 -18.34 -18.00 -25.24
N ASN A 409 -18.40 -16.92 -26.02
CA ASN A 409 -19.34 -16.78 -27.13
C ASN A 409 -19.10 -17.77 -28.26
N ILE A 410 -17.86 -18.22 -28.51
CA ILE A 410 -17.62 -19.27 -29.50
C ILE A 410 -18.31 -20.58 -29.11
N ASN A 411 -18.56 -20.83 -27.82
CA ASN A 411 -19.35 -21.99 -27.39
C ASN A 411 -20.85 -21.84 -27.72
N GLY A 412 -21.30 -20.66 -28.16
CA GLY A 412 -22.58 -20.49 -28.84
C GLY A 412 -22.71 -21.39 -30.08
N ALA A 413 -21.62 -21.59 -30.83
CA ALA A 413 -21.56 -22.53 -31.96
C ALA A 413 -21.81 -23.98 -31.51
N VAL A 414 -21.23 -24.37 -30.36
CA VAL A 414 -21.47 -25.68 -29.75
C VAL A 414 -22.93 -25.78 -29.28
N SER A 415 -23.41 -24.77 -28.55
CA SER A 415 -24.76 -24.71 -27.99
C SER A 415 -25.85 -24.83 -29.06
N SER A 416 -25.60 -24.29 -30.26
CA SER A 416 -26.54 -24.34 -31.39
C SER A 416 -26.79 -25.77 -31.89
N ASN A 417 -25.93 -26.72 -31.53
CA ASN A 417 -25.93 -28.10 -32.05
C ASN A 417 -26.19 -29.17 -30.98
N VAL A 418 -26.39 -28.82 -29.69
CA VAL A 418 -26.50 -29.82 -28.60
C VAL A 418 -27.88 -30.48 -28.49
N TYR A 419 -28.96 -29.75 -28.76
CA TYR A 419 -30.34 -30.25 -28.62
C TYR A 419 -30.88 -30.69 -29.99
N ARG A 420 -30.56 -31.93 -30.37
CA ARG A 420 -30.89 -32.49 -31.69
C ARG A 420 -32.28 -33.10 -31.70
N ALA A 421 -32.94 -33.06 -32.86
CA ALA A 421 -34.27 -33.64 -33.05
C ALA A 421 -34.32 -35.15 -32.74
N GLN A 422 -33.24 -35.89 -33.04
CA GLN A 422 -33.15 -37.33 -32.78
C GLN A 422 -33.12 -37.71 -31.28
N ASP A 423 -32.74 -36.78 -30.41
CA ASP A 423 -32.67 -37.01 -28.96
C ASP A 423 -33.97 -36.58 -28.25
N ALA A 424 -34.98 -36.12 -29.02
CA ALA A 424 -36.28 -35.75 -28.50
C ALA A 424 -37.07 -36.99 -28.00
N PRO A 425 -37.98 -36.84 -27.02
CA PRO A 425 -38.33 -35.59 -26.35
C PRO A 425 -37.43 -35.21 -25.17
N TRP A 426 -36.59 -36.12 -24.66
CA TRP A 426 -35.93 -35.96 -23.35
C TRP A 426 -34.50 -35.40 -23.37
N TYR A 427 -33.91 -35.25 -24.56
CA TYR A 427 -32.60 -34.63 -24.81
C TYR A 427 -31.47 -35.01 -23.82
N PRO A 428 -31.26 -36.30 -23.50
CA PRO A 428 -30.30 -36.72 -22.49
C PRO A 428 -28.86 -36.30 -22.83
N LEU A 429 -28.49 -36.34 -24.12
CA LEU A 429 -27.18 -35.87 -24.57
C LEU A 429 -27.01 -34.37 -24.41
N GLY A 430 -28.03 -33.58 -24.78
CA GLY A 430 -28.00 -32.12 -24.64
C GLY A 430 -27.83 -31.69 -23.19
N HIS A 431 -28.64 -32.26 -22.29
CA HIS A 431 -28.51 -32.02 -20.86
C HIS A 431 -27.17 -32.50 -20.29
N GLY A 432 -26.68 -33.67 -20.73
CA GLY A 432 -25.38 -34.21 -20.29
C GLY A 432 -24.20 -33.33 -20.71
N LEU A 433 -24.21 -32.80 -21.93
CA LEU A 433 -23.19 -31.88 -22.41
C LEU A 433 -23.23 -30.53 -21.69
N VAL A 434 -24.41 -30.01 -21.36
CA VAL A 434 -24.52 -28.81 -20.51
C VAL A 434 -23.96 -29.08 -19.11
N LEU A 435 -24.28 -30.22 -18.51
CA LEU A 435 -23.75 -30.61 -17.19
C LEU A 435 -22.22 -30.76 -17.20
N MET A 436 -21.65 -31.26 -18.30
CA MET A 436 -20.19 -31.32 -18.50
C MET A 436 -19.57 -29.91 -18.44
N TYR A 437 -20.15 -28.93 -19.14
CA TYR A 437 -19.67 -27.54 -19.10
C TYR A 437 -19.82 -26.90 -17.72
N VAL A 438 -20.92 -27.16 -17.02
CA VAL A 438 -21.08 -26.74 -15.62
C VAL A 438 -19.98 -27.35 -14.74
N GLY A 439 -19.65 -28.63 -14.94
CA GLY A 439 -18.53 -29.29 -14.28
C GLY A 439 -17.19 -28.62 -14.57
N PHE A 440 -16.91 -28.27 -15.83
CA PHE A 440 -15.72 -27.49 -16.18
C PHE A 440 -15.70 -26.16 -15.45
N GLY A 441 -16.82 -25.42 -15.44
CA GLY A 441 -16.94 -24.15 -14.72
C GLY A 441 -16.60 -24.29 -13.22
N VAL A 442 -17.06 -25.36 -12.55
CA VAL A 442 -16.74 -25.61 -11.13
C VAL A 442 -15.26 -25.88 -10.94
N VAL A 443 -14.70 -26.79 -11.74
CA VAL A 443 -13.28 -27.16 -11.66
C VAL A 443 -12.39 -25.95 -11.91
N THR A 444 -12.69 -25.14 -12.93
CA THR A 444 -11.91 -23.95 -13.23
C THR A 444 -12.14 -22.82 -12.24
N SER A 445 -13.32 -22.69 -11.63
CA SER A 445 -13.56 -21.74 -10.53
C SER A 445 -12.73 -22.09 -9.30
N VAL A 446 -12.64 -23.38 -8.95
CA VAL A 446 -11.78 -23.87 -7.86
C VAL A 446 -10.31 -23.66 -8.22
N ALA A 447 -9.89 -23.99 -9.44
CA ALA A 447 -8.53 -23.77 -9.90
C ALA A 447 -8.16 -22.27 -9.87
N MET A 448 -9.06 -21.39 -10.31
CA MET A 448 -8.86 -19.94 -10.28
C MET A 448 -8.72 -19.44 -8.83
N LEU A 449 -9.57 -19.89 -7.90
CA LEU A 449 -9.42 -19.56 -6.47
C LEU A 449 -8.08 -20.05 -5.92
N TYR A 450 -7.71 -21.30 -6.20
CA TYR A 450 -6.46 -21.89 -5.72
C TYR A 450 -5.23 -21.17 -6.28
N PHE A 451 -5.19 -20.89 -7.58
CA PHE A 451 -4.07 -20.20 -8.20
C PHE A 451 -4.01 -18.72 -7.84
N LEU A 452 -5.15 -18.05 -7.64
CA LEU A 452 -5.16 -16.69 -7.11
C LEU A 452 -4.68 -16.66 -5.66
N ASP A 453 -5.11 -17.60 -4.81
CA ASP A 453 -4.60 -17.74 -3.44
C ASP A 453 -3.09 -18.05 -3.44
N ARG A 454 -2.64 -18.96 -4.31
CA ARG A 454 -1.21 -19.27 -4.47
C ARG A 454 -0.42 -18.06 -4.96
N GLU A 455 -0.95 -17.30 -5.92
CA GLU A 455 -0.30 -16.10 -6.48
C GLU A 455 -0.31 -14.96 -5.46
N ASN A 456 -1.38 -14.79 -4.69
CA ASN A 456 -1.43 -13.85 -3.57
C ASN A 456 -0.42 -14.25 -2.51
N LYS A 457 -0.37 -15.51 -2.10
CA LYS A 457 0.67 -16.02 -1.21
C LYS A 457 2.06 -15.92 -1.83
N ALA A 458 2.22 -16.03 -3.15
CA ALA A 458 3.50 -15.86 -3.84
C ALA A 458 3.94 -14.40 -3.82
N ARG A 459 3.01 -13.45 -3.97
CA ARG A 459 3.23 -12.01 -3.80
C ARG A 459 3.52 -11.67 -2.33
N GLU A 460 2.79 -12.24 -1.39
CA GLU A 460 3.08 -12.16 0.06
C GLU A 460 4.45 -12.76 0.41
N ARG A 461 4.93 -13.74 -0.37
CA ARG A 461 6.29 -14.32 -0.28
C ARG A 461 7.34 -13.59 -1.13
N GLY A 462 7.00 -12.53 -1.88
CA GLY A 462 7.92 -11.78 -2.76
C GLY A 462 8.38 -12.50 -4.04
N GLU A 463 7.77 -13.62 -4.43
CA GLU A 463 8.13 -14.42 -5.63
C GLU A 463 7.74 -13.76 -6.96
N ARG A 464 7.05 -12.61 -6.91
CA ARG A 464 6.43 -11.91 -8.07
C ARG A 464 6.82 -10.45 -8.19
N ASP A 465 7.87 -10.03 -7.49
CA ASP A 465 8.40 -8.68 -7.55
C ASP A 465 9.19 -8.50 -8.87
N GLU A 466 8.87 -7.49 -9.68
CA GLU A 466 9.54 -7.24 -10.97
C GLU A 466 10.93 -6.61 -10.78
N VAL A 467 11.90 -7.04 -11.60
CA VAL A 467 13.25 -6.47 -11.69
C VAL A 467 13.30 -5.49 -12.87
N ILE A 468 13.74 -4.23 -12.63
CA ILE A 468 13.96 -3.22 -13.67
C ILE A 468 15.46 -2.86 -13.70
N GLY A 469 16.17 -3.25 -14.76
CA GLY A 469 17.53 -2.76 -15.09
C GLY A 469 18.53 -3.83 -15.56
N ASN A 470 19.46 -3.44 -16.43
CA ASN A 470 20.46 -4.27 -17.13
C ASN A 470 21.60 -4.77 -16.21
N ASP A 471 21.39 -5.86 -15.47
CA ASP A 471 22.49 -6.51 -14.75
C ASP A 471 22.93 -7.80 -15.47
N GLU A 472 24.10 -7.71 -16.10
CA GLU A 472 24.91 -8.83 -16.56
C GLU A 472 25.39 -9.63 -15.33
N GLY A 473 24.60 -10.60 -14.85
CA GLY A 473 25.06 -11.33 -13.68
C GLY A 473 24.24 -12.49 -13.14
N ASP A 474 23.20 -12.99 -13.82
CA ASP A 474 22.45 -14.11 -13.24
C ASP A 474 21.86 -15.08 -14.30
N GLU A 475 22.77 -15.75 -15.00
CA GLU A 475 22.45 -16.75 -16.04
C GLU A 475 21.61 -17.93 -15.51
N GLU A 476 21.70 -18.29 -14.23
CA GLU A 476 20.91 -19.40 -13.65
C GLU A 476 19.48 -18.99 -13.27
N ARG A 477 19.28 -17.74 -12.82
CA ARG A 477 17.95 -17.17 -12.54
C ARG A 477 17.20 -16.80 -13.82
N ALA A 478 17.93 -16.40 -14.87
CA ALA A 478 17.41 -16.16 -16.21
C ALA A 478 16.91 -17.44 -16.90
N LYS A 479 17.55 -18.61 -16.66
CA LYS A 479 17.16 -19.91 -17.24
C LYS A 479 15.80 -20.45 -16.73
N ARG A 480 15.37 -20.10 -15.52
CA ARG A 480 14.07 -20.56 -14.96
C ARG A 480 12.86 -19.74 -15.43
N ASN A 481 13.09 -18.51 -15.87
CA ASN A 481 12.05 -17.54 -16.23
C ASN A 481 12.20 -17.04 -17.67
N GLY A 482 12.42 -17.97 -18.61
CA GLY A 482 12.34 -17.78 -20.07
C GLY A 482 12.79 -16.41 -20.63
N ARG A 483 14.03 -16.32 -21.11
CA ARG A 483 14.45 -15.32 -22.12
C ARG A 483 15.17 -16.01 -23.28
N TRP A 484 14.84 -15.61 -24.50
CA TRP A 484 15.42 -16.08 -25.77
C TRP A 484 16.51 -15.13 -26.24
N ALA A 485 17.50 -15.64 -26.98
CA ALA A 485 18.70 -14.89 -27.40
C ALA A 485 18.53 -14.11 -28.72
N SER A 486 17.62 -14.49 -29.61
CA SER A 486 17.16 -13.72 -30.78
C SER A 486 15.86 -14.30 -31.37
N ASP A 487 15.17 -13.56 -32.26
CA ASP A 487 13.84 -13.92 -32.80
C ASP A 487 13.79 -15.24 -33.61
N GLU A 488 14.90 -15.78 -34.12
CA GLU A 488 14.89 -16.96 -35.00
C GLU A 488 15.18 -18.30 -34.29
N GLU A 489 15.85 -18.30 -33.13
CA GLU A 489 16.14 -19.54 -32.35
C GLU A 489 14.92 -20.11 -31.60
N ALA A 490 13.79 -19.40 -31.59
CA ALA A 490 12.57 -19.80 -30.91
C ALA A 490 11.84 -21.03 -31.53
N THR A 491 12.35 -21.64 -32.62
CA THR A 491 11.56 -22.57 -33.44
C THR A 491 11.76 -24.08 -33.27
N CYS A 492 12.71 -24.61 -32.49
CA CYS A 492 12.89 -26.07 -32.40
C CYS A 492 13.43 -26.59 -31.06
N ALA A 493 12.56 -27.15 -30.19
CA ALA A 493 12.98 -28.00 -29.07
C ALA A 493 11.93 -29.08 -28.71
N PRO A 494 12.36 -30.32 -28.34
CA PRO A 494 11.53 -31.24 -27.56
C PRO A 494 12.19 -31.83 -26.27
N VAL A 495 11.44 -31.71 -25.16
CA VAL A 495 11.01 -32.64 -24.04
C VAL A 495 12.00 -33.46 -23.15
N LEU A 496 11.58 -33.58 -21.85
CA LEU A 496 11.79 -34.60 -20.75
C LEU A 496 12.77 -34.22 -19.59
N GLU A 497 12.57 -34.50 -18.29
CA GLU A 497 11.53 -35.18 -17.45
C GLU A 497 11.70 -34.85 -15.93
N ILE A 498 10.78 -35.42 -15.12
CA ILE A 498 10.33 -35.32 -13.70
C ILE A 498 11.31 -35.87 -12.61
N VAL A 499 11.18 -35.45 -11.31
CA VAL A 499 11.01 -36.32 -10.09
C VAL A 499 10.59 -35.50 -8.84
N CYS A 500 9.57 -36.01 -8.12
CA CYS A 500 9.08 -35.63 -6.77
C CYS A 500 9.67 -36.52 -5.66
N THR A 501 9.79 -36.03 -4.41
CA THR A 501 9.60 -36.85 -3.18
C THR A 501 9.32 -36.00 -1.91
N ALA A 502 8.70 -36.62 -0.91
CA ALA A 502 7.82 -36.02 0.10
C ALA A 502 8.25 -36.19 1.58
N ALA A 503 7.57 -35.42 2.45
CA ALA A 503 6.96 -35.78 3.76
C ALA A 503 7.72 -35.71 5.11
N SER A 504 7.06 -34.99 6.04
CA SER A 504 6.79 -35.30 7.47
C SER A 504 7.76 -34.88 8.59
N LEU A 505 7.31 -33.97 9.49
CA LEU A 505 7.18 -34.14 10.97
C LEU A 505 7.15 -32.77 11.72
N HIS A 506 6.00 -32.38 12.28
CA HIS A 506 5.80 -32.24 13.74
C HIS A 506 4.43 -31.61 14.08
N THR A 507 3.73 -32.31 14.97
CA THR A 507 2.40 -32.03 15.51
C THR A 507 2.48 -31.37 16.88
N THR A 508 1.93 -30.15 17.01
CA THR A 508 1.39 -29.61 18.28
C THR A 508 0.12 -28.82 17.97
N PRO A 509 -1.00 -29.02 18.69
CA PRO A 509 -2.26 -28.34 18.40
C PRO A 509 -2.25 -26.91 18.95
N PRO A 510 -2.85 -25.92 18.26
CA PRO A 510 -3.07 -24.60 18.86
C PRO A 510 -4.21 -24.68 19.88
N LEU A 511 -3.96 -24.13 21.08
CA LEU A 511 -4.98 -23.85 22.09
C LEU A 511 -6.01 -22.87 21.51
N THR A 512 -7.17 -23.38 21.13
CA THR A 512 -8.34 -22.58 20.78
C THR A 512 -8.92 -21.94 22.05
N MET A 513 -8.51 -20.71 22.37
CA MET A 513 -9.34 -19.83 23.19
C MET A 513 -10.53 -19.38 22.32
N THR A 514 -11.63 -20.13 22.36
CA THR A 514 -12.92 -19.67 21.85
C THR A 514 -13.45 -18.57 22.76
N ILE A 515 -13.36 -17.32 22.31
CA ILE A 515 -14.08 -16.20 22.92
C ILE A 515 -15.58 -16.40 22.60
N PRO A 516 -16.49 -16.37 23.60
CA PRO A 516 -17.92 -16.47 23.35
C PRO A 516 -18.41 -15.29 22.49
N LEU A 517 -19.16 -15.56 21.42
CA LEU A 517 -19.90 -14.56 20.66
C LEU A 517 -21.05 -14.01 21.54
N ALA A 518 -20.75 -13.00 22.36
CA ALA A 518 -21.78 -12.20 22.99
C ALA A 518 -22.40 -11.28 21.93
N ASN A 519 -23.72 -11.37 21.75
CA ASN A 519 -24.50 -10.37 21.02
C ASN A 519 -24.45 -9.04 21.77
N SER A 520 -23.45 -8.20 21.50
CA SER A 520 -23.46 -6.80 21.87
C SER A 520 -23.60 -5.96 20.60
N SER A 521 -24.67 -5.20 20.52
CA SER A 521 -24.82 -4.08 19.59
C SER A 521 -23.61 -3.14 19.73
N LEU A 522 -22.67 -3.19 18.77
CA LEU A 522 -21.47 -2.35 18.70
C LEU A 522 -21.79 -0.96 18.11
N ASP A 523 -22.90 -0.34 18.53
CA ASP A 523 -23.24 1.05 18.19
C ASP A 523 -22.85 2.01 19.33
N VAL A 524 -21.83 1.67 20.11
CA VAL A 524 -21.27 2.58 21.12
C VAL A 524 -20.04 3.24 20.50
N GLU A 525 -20.17 4.49 20.04
CA GLU A 525 -19.00 5.34 19.76
C GLU A 525 -18.16 5.42 21.04
N SER A 526 -17.00 4.75 21.05
CA SER A 526 -16.01 4.94 22.10
C SER A 526 -15.54 6.40 22.07
N PRO A 527 -15.52 7.12 23.19
CA PRO A 527 -15.03 8.49 23.21
C PRO A 527 -13.58 8.54 22.75
N ARG A 528 -13.25 9.49 21.86
CA ARG A 528 -11.87 9.68 21.38
C ARG A 528 -10.90 9.78 22.55
N PRO A 529 -9.74 9.10 22.49
CA PRO A 529 -8.73 9.20 23.53
C PRO A 529 -8.31 10.66 23.73
N LYS A 530 -8.05 11.02 24.98
CA LYS A 530 -7.59 12.34 25.35
C LYS A 530 -6.11 12.33 25.63
N ASP A 531 -5.49 13.47 25.43
CA ASP A 531 -4.10 13.72 25.83
C ASP A 531 -3.12 12.70 25.21
N VAL A 532 -3.31 12.42 23.91
CA VAL A 532 -2.44 11.52 23.15
C VAL A 532 -1.07 12.16 22.99
N GLY A 533 -0.03 11.43 23.35
CA GLY A 533 1.35 11.90 23.20
C GLY A 533 2.37 10.94 23.80
N VAL A 534 3.51 11.48 24.21
CA VAL A 534 4.68 10.70 24.63
C VAL A 534 4.54 10.23 26.08
N LEU A 535 4.46 8.91 26.24
CA LEU A 535 4.47 8.21 27.52
C LEU A 535 5.89 7.89 28.00
N ALA A 536 6.76 7.47 27.07
CA ALA A 536 8.14 7.08 27.34
C ALA A 536 9.02 7.36 26.13
N VAL A 537 10.32 7.59 26.37
CA VAL A 537 11.32 7.79 25.33
C VAL A 537 12.57 7.00 25.68
N GLU A 538 13.21 6.41 24.68
CA GLU A 538 14.53 5.83 24.77
C GLU A 538 15.40 6.31 23.60
N VAL A 539 16.71 6.45 23.82
CA VAL A 539 17.68 6.85 22.79
C VAL A 539 18.84 5.84 22.79
N TYR A 540 19.18 5.32 21.61
CA TYR A 540 20.38 4.54 21.38
C TYR A 540 21.37 5.32 20.51
N PHE A 541 22.65 5.23 20.82
CA PHE A 541 23.75 5.85 20.06
C PHE A 541 25.03 5.03 20.24
N PRO A 542 25.95 5.08 19.26
CA PRO A 542 27.25 4.40 19.37
C PRO A 542 28.01 4.79 20.64
N ARG A 543 28.85 3.89 21.16
CA ARG A 543 29.65 4.13 22.38
C ARG A 543 30.81 5.13 22.17
N ARG A 544 31.09 5.47 20.91
CA ARG A 544 32.24 6.30 20.50
C ARG A 544 31.79 7.54 19.74
N CYS A 545 32.59 8.59 19.84
CA CYS A 545 32.49 9.77 19.00
C CYS A 545 33.88 10.37 18.75
N ILE A 546 33.98 11.27 17.78
CA ILE A 546 35.18 12.09 17.54
C ILE A 546 34.93 13.55 17.98
N SER A 547 36.01 14.26 18.26
CA SER A 547 36.00 15.70 18.50
C SER A 547 36.08 16.47 17.18
N GLU A 548 35.16 17.40 16.96
CA GLU A 548 35.19 18.28 15.77
C GLU A 548 36.41 19.20 15.75
N SER A 549 36.90 19.60 16.93
CA SER A 549 38.13 20.40 17.03
C SER A 549 39.37 19.61 16.59
N GLU A 550 39.40 18.29 16.85
CA GLU A 550 40.49 17.41 16.40
C GLU A 550 40.33 17.07 14.92
N LEU A 551 39.10 16.93 14.44
CA LEU A 551 38.81 16.76 13.02
C LEU A 551 39.22 17.99 12.20
N GLU A 552 39.07 19.21 12.73
CA GLU A 552 39.59 20.42 12.10
C GLU A 552 41.10 20.36 11.85
N ASP A 553 41.87 19.86 12.83
CA ASP A 553 43.32 19.67 12.71
C ASP A 553 43.65 18.57 11.70
N PHE A 554 42.93 17.46 11.77
CA PHE A 554 43.10 16.30 10.89
C PHE A 554 42.85 16.64 9.42
N ASP A 555 41.76 17.37 9.13
CA ASP A 555 41.38 17.79 7.77
C ASP A 555 42.23 18.98 7.26
N GLY A 556 43.08 19.58 8.10
CA GLY A 556 43.90 20.75 7.74
C GLY A 556 43.08 22.02 7.47
N VAL A 557 41.95 22.20 8.15
CA VAL A 557 41.08 23.36 7.99
C VAL A 557 41.30 24.42 9.08
N SER A 558 40.80 25.64 8.86
CA SER A 558 40.92 26.71 9.85
C SER A 558 40.18 26.37 11.15
N LYS A 559 40.80 26.64 12.30
CA LYS A 559 40.17 26.54 13.62
C LYS A 559 38.83 27.27 13.67
N GLY A 560 37.81 26.62 14.21
CA GLY A 560 36.45 27.15 14.29
C GLY A 560 35.58 26.85 13.08
N LYS A 561 36.09 26.24 12.00
CA LYS A 561 35.28 25.95 10.81
C LYS A 561 34.11 25.01 11.14
N TYR A 562 34.34 23.98 11.94
CA TYR A 562 33.32 23.01 12.34
C TYR A 562 32.71 23.44 13.68
N THR A 563 33.55 23.77 14.65
CA THR A 563 33.11 24.10 16.02
C THR A 563 32.31 25.40 16.13
N ILE A 564 32.59 26.40 15.30
CA ILE A 564 31.85 27.69 15.27
C ILE A 564 30.99 27.81 14.01
N GLY A 565 31.53 27.40 12.86
CA GLY A 565 30.85 27.49 11.57
C GLY A 565 29.65 26.56 11.46
N LEU A 566 29.84 25.27 11.79
CA LEU A 566 28.74 24.30 11.91
C LEU A 566 28.12 24.29 13.31
N GLY A 567 28.86 24.73 14.33
CA GLY A 567 28.37 24.69 15.71
C GLY A 567 28.29 23.27 16.26
N GLN A 568 29.18 22.38 15.81
CA GLN A 568 29.26 20.98 16.24
C GLN A 568 30.47 20.79 17.16
N GLU A 569 30.31 19.99 18.21
CA GLU A 569 31.38 19.71 19.16
C GLU A 569 31.95 18.31 18.98
N TYR A 570 31.06 17.34 18.79
CA TYR A 570 31.40 15.94 18.57
C TYR A 570 30.48 15.31 17.52
N MET A 571 30.94 14.22 16.93
CA MET A 571 30.18 13.42 15.96
C MET A 571 30.27 11.93 16.32
N ALA A 572 29.11 11.29 16.50
CA ALA A 572 29.02 9.85 16.73
C ALA A 572 28.96 9.11 15.39
N TRP A 573 29.48 7.89 15.36
CA TRP A 573 29.48 7.05 14.18
C TRP A 573 29.51 5.58 14.58
N PRO A 574 29.00 4.67 13.74
CA PRO A 574 29.23 3.23 13.85
C PRO A 574 30.29 2.75 12.82
N ASP A 575 30.91 1.60 13.09
CA ASP A 575 31.64 0.84 12.08
C ASP A 575 30.69 -0.15 11.38
N ASP A 576 31.19 -1.28 10.87
CA ASP A 576 30.36 -2.30 10.21
C ASP A 576 29.65 -3.25 11.20
N ARG A 577 29.84 -3.10 12.52
CA ARG A 577 29.10 -3.86 13.54
C ARG A 577 27.71 -3.31 13.84
N GLU A 578 27.39 -2.08 13.45
CA GLU A 578 26.08 -1.50 13.69
C GLU A 578 25.44 -0.98 12.40
N ASP A 579 24.18 -1.34 12.21
CA ASP A 579 23.32 -0.87 11.14
C ASP A 579 21.98 -0.34 11.69
N ILE A 580 21.11 0.12 10.79
CA ILE A 580 19.80 0.65 11.17
C ILE A 580 18.92 -0.38 11.90
N ASN A 581 19.04 -1.68 11.61
CA ASN A 581 18.28 -2.70 12.32
C ASN A 581 18.78 -2.83 13.76
N SER A 582 20.09 -2.89 13.98
CA SER A 582 20.67 -2.95 15.32
C SER A 582 20.32 -1.72 16.15
N PHE A 583 20.37 -0.53 15.55
CA PHE A 583 19.97 0.73 16.20
C PHE A 583 18.51 0.73 16.62
N ALA A 584 17.61 0.32 15.71
CA ALA A 584 16.19 0.25 15.98
C ALA A 584 15.87 -0.79 17.07
N LEU A 585 16.48 -1.99 17.00
CA LEU A 585 16.33 -3.03 18.02
C LEU A 585 16.80 -2.54 19.38
N ASN A 586 17.95 -1.89 19.46
CA ASN A 586 18.48 -1.37 20.72
C ASN A 586 17.59 -0.29 21.34
N ALA A 587 17.09 0.64 20.53
CA ALA A 587 16.19 1.68 21.01
C ALA A 587 14.87 1.09 21.53
N VAL A 588 14.27 0.12 20.80
CA VAL A 588 13.00 -0.50 21.20
C VAL A 588 13.18 -1.45 22.38
N ALA A 589 14.21 -2.30 22.38
CA ALA A 589 14.50 -3.20 23.50
C ALA A 589 14.77 -2.42 24.79
N GLY A 590 15.59 -1.36 24.71
CA GLY A 590 15.83 -0.47 25.85
C GLY A 590 14.56 0.20 26.37
N LEU A 591 13.67 0.64 25.47
CA LEU A 591 12.36 1.20 25.83
C LEU A 591 11.50 0.17 26.58
N LEU A 592 11.38 -1.04 26.05
CA LEU A 592 10.58 -2.11 26.65
C LEU A 592 11.11 -2.50 28.04
N GLU A 593 12.44 -2.66 28.16
CA GLU A 593 13.08 -3.09 29.41
C GLU A 593 13.01 -2.01 30.50
N LYS A 594 13.46 -0.78 30.19
CA LYS A 594 13.60 0.28 31.21
C LYS A 594 12.27 0.70 31.81
N TYR A 595 11.21 0.70 31.00
CA TYR A 595 9.86 1.09 31.40
C TYR A 595 8.97 -0.13 31.70
N ASN A 596 9.52 -1.35 31.66
CA ASN A 596 8.79 -2.59 31.94
C ASN A 596 7.47 -2.70 31.15
N ILE A 597 7.55 -2.44 29.85
CA ILE A 597 6.39 -2.45 28.94
C ILE A 597 6.14 -3.89 28.50
N ASP A 598 4.91 -4.38 28.70
CA ASP A 598 4.48 -5.67 28.15
C ASP A 598 4.48 -5.59 26.61
N PRO A 599 5.23 -6.43 25.89
CA PRO A 599 5.19 -6.46 24.42
C PRO A 599 3.79 -6.66 23.85
N LYS A 600 2.86 -7.29 24.58
CA LYS A 600 1.45 -7.46 24.17
C LYS A 600 0.62 -6.17 24.25
N SER A 601 1.09 -5.17 24.97
CA SER A 601 0.43 -3.87 25.11
C SER A 601 0.67 -2.94 23.91
N ILE A 602 1.42 -3.39 22.90
CA ILE A 602 1.75 -2.64 21.69
C ILE A 602 0.85 -3.11 20.54
N GLY A 603 0.13 -2.17 19.92
CA GLY A 603 -0.76 -2.43 18.77
C GLY A 603 -0.26 -1.84 17.46
N ARG A 604 0.74 -0.95 17.50
CA ARG A 604 1.32 -0.32 16.31
C ARG A 604 2.80 0.01 16.49
N ILE A 605 3.60 -0.20 15.45
CA ILE A 605 5.00 0.23 15.36
C ILE A 605 5.24 0.86 13.99
N ASP A 606 5.59 2.15 13.96
CA ASP A 606 6.03 2.84 12.74
C ASP A 606 7.50 3.25 12.86
N VAL A 607 8.28 3.02 11.79
CA VAL A 607 9.70 3.38 11.74
C VAL A 607 9.91 4.51 10.75
N GLY A 608 10.53 5.60 11.17
CA GLY A 608 11.08 6.61 10.29
C GLY A 608 12.57 6.41 10.10
N THR A 609 13.01 6.20 8.86
CA THR A 609 14.43 6.13 8.53
C THR A 609 14.68 6.54 7.08
N GLU A 610 15.85 7.11 6.80
CA GLU A 610 16.35 7.29 5.45
C GLU A 610 17.55 6.39 5.12
N THR A 611 18.02 5.60 6.07
CA THR A 611 19.11 4.61 5.95
C THR A 611 18.56 3.31 5.38
N ILE A 612 18.75 3.08 4.07
CA ILE A 612 18.25 1.87 3.39
C ILE A 612 19.31 0.79 3.40
N ILE A 613 18.96 -0.38 3.93
CA ILE A 613 19.74 -1.60 3.78
C ILE A 613 18.99 -2.71 3.03
N ASP A 614 17.67 -2.54 2.84
CA ASP A 614 16.81 -3.34 1.97
C ASP A 614 15.75 -2.43 1.35
N LYS A 615 15.48 -2.59 0.05
CA LYS A 615 14.58 -1.73 -0.72
C LYS A 615 13.10 -2.10 -0.58
N SER A 616 12.82 -3.27 0.00
CA SER A 616 11.46 -3.82 0.18
C SER A 616 11.19 -4.18 1.64
N LYS A 617 12.09 -4.94 2.28
CA LYS A 617 11.94 -5.36 3.67
C LYS A 617 12.13 -4.16 4.60
N SER A 618 11.07 -3.81 5.31
CA SER A 618 11.07 -2.72 6.28
C SER A 618 11.85 -3.08 7.56
N VAL A 619 12.49 -2.09 8.18
CA VAL A 619 13.12 -2.20 9.51
C VAL A 619 12.09 -2.66 10.54
N LYS A 620 10.84 -2.20 10.42
CA LYS A 620 9.73 -2.64 11.28
C LYS A 620 9.61 -4.16 11.34
N THR A 621 9.79 -4.88 10.23
CA THR A 621 9.69 -6.35 10.26
C THR A 621 10.83 -7.03 11.01
N THR A 622 12.00 -6.41 11.10
CA THR A 622 13.10 -6.88 11.97
C THR A 622 12.76 -6.66 13.44
N LEU A 623 12.10 -5.54 13.78
CA LEU A 623 11.66 -5.28 15.16
C LEU A 623 10.65 -6.30 15.68
N MET A 624 9.94 -7.01 14.80
CA MET A 624 8.99 -8.06 15.21
C MET A 624 9.66 -9.21 15.96
N ASP A 625 10.98 -9.40 15.84
CA ASP A 625 11.73 -10.39 16.60
C ASP A 625 11.62 -10.16 18.11
N LEU A 626 11.52 -8.90 18.56
CA LEU A 626 11.30 -8.54 19.97
C LEU A 626 9.92 -8.93 20.50
N PHE A 627 8.95 -9.15 19.60
CA PHE A 627 7.56 -9.46 19.95
C PHE A 627 7.21 -10.93 19.73
N ALA A 628 8.03 -11.66 18.99
CA ALA A 628 7.79 -13.06 18.60
C ALA A 628 7.58 -13.98 19.80
N GLU A 629 8.40 -13.89 20.84
CA GLU A 629 8.29 -14.74 22.04
C GLU A 629 6.98 -14.50 22.82
N SER A 630 6.47 -13.26 22.81
CA SER A 630 5.21 -12.92 23.45
C SER A 630 3.99 -13.45 22.67
N GLY A 631 4.19 -13.80 21.39
CA GLY A 631 3.12 -14.15 20.46
C GLY A 631 2.32 -12.94 19.95
N ASN A 632 2.76 -11.71 20.21
CA ASN A 632 2.11 -10.51 19.70
C ASN A 632 2.55 -10.20 18.27
N THR A 633 1.83 -10.74 17.29
CA THR A 633 2.10 -10.51 15.86
C THR A 633 1.12 -9.53 15.22
N ASP A 634 0.00 -9.23 15.89
CA ASP A 634 -1.01 -8.29 15.42
C ASP A 634 -0.62 -6.86 15.83
N ILE A 635 0.34 -6.31 15.10
CA ILE A 635 0.92 -4.97 15.31
C ILE A 635 0.93 -4.23 13.97
N GLU A 636 0.12 -3.19 13.83
CA GLU A 636 0.09 -2.32 12.64
C GLU A 636 1.39 -1.53 12.44
N GLY A 637 1.50 -0.85 11.28
CA GLY A 637 2.61 0.06 10.97
C GLY A 637 3.78 -0.61 10.25
N ILE A 638 4.58 0.22 9.57
CA ILE A 638 5.73 -0.13 8.72
C ILE A 638 6.72 1.05 8.69
N ASP A 639 7.62 1.09 7.70
CA ASP A 639 8.55 2.19 7.54
C ASP A 639 7.91 3.37 6.78
N SER A 640 8.22 4.60 7.20
CA SER A 640 7.84 5.86 6.57
C SER A 640 9.10 6.64 6.18
N LYS A 641 9.15 7.14 4.94
CA LYS A 641 10.37 7.72 4.39
C LYS A 641 10.15 9.02 3.61
N ASN A 642 10.86 10.06 4.01
CA ASN A 642 11.25 11.22 3.20
C ASN A 642 12.42 11.92 3.90
N ALA A 643 13.65 11.55 3.57
CA ALA A 643 14.85 12.05 4.27
C ALA A 643 14.64 12.07 5.81
N CYS A 644 15.10 13.13 6.48
CA CYS A 644 14.98 13.31 7.93
C CYS A 644 13.54 13.54 8.44
N TYR A 645 12.53 13.61 7.56
CA TYR A 645 11.12 13.80 7.94
C TYR A 645 10.38 12.48 8.25
N GLY A 646 10.91 11.32 7.82
CA GLY A 646 10.22 10.03 7.91
C GLY A 646 9.65 9.68 9.29
N SER A 647 10.37 10.02 10.36
CA SER A 647 9.96 9.78 11.75
C SER A 647 8.80 10.68 12.21
N THR A 648 8.67 11.88 11.67
CA THR A 648 7.52 12.75 11.94
C THR A 648 6.27 12.27 11.20
N ALA A 649 6.44 11.70 10.00
CA ALA A 649 5.34 10.99 9.35
C ALA A 649 4.89 9.77 10.18
N ALA A 650 5.84 8.97 10.68
CA ALA A 650 5.58 7.85 11.58
C ALA A 650 4.86 8.30 12.87
N LEU A 651 5.30 9.41 13.49
CA LEU A 651 4.63 9.99 14.66
C LEU A 651 3.19 10.39 14.39
N PHE A 652 2.94 11.12 13.30
CA PHE A 652 1.58 11.52 12.95
C PHE A 652 0.70 10.32 12.62
N ASN A 653 1.24 9.28 11.97
CA ASN A 653 0.51 8.04 11.71
C ASN A 653 0.11 7.34 13.02
N ALA A 654 1.02 7.27 14.01
CA ALA A 654 0.73 6.68 15.31
C ALA A 654 -0.34 7.46 16.10
N ILE A 655 -0.25 8.79 16.14
CA ILE A 655 -1.27 9.64 16.80
C ILE A 655 -2.62 9.48 16.09
N ASN A 656 -2.64 9.56 14.76
CA ASN A 656 -3.87 9.40 13.98
C ASN A 656 -4.50 8.02 14.18
N TRP A 657 -3.69 6.95 14.28
CA TRP A 657 -4.17 5.60 14.56
C TRP A 657 -4.83 5.52 15.93
N ILE A 658 -4.20 6.05 16.99
CA ILE A 658 -4.77 6.11 18.35
C ILE A 658 -6.10 6.88 18.36
N GLU A 659 -6.19 7.99 17.61
CA GLU A 659 -7.40 8.80 17.53
C GLU A 659 -8.47 8.25 16.56
N SER A 660 -8.20 7.13 15.89
CA SER A 660 -9.09 6.54 14.87
C SER A 660 -10.07 5.52 15.46
N SER A 661 -11.05 5.12 14.65
CA SER A 661 -11.95 3.99 14.97
C SER A 661 -11.26 2.63 14.95
N SER A 662 -10.05 2.53 14.39
CA SER A 662 -9.27 1.28 14.35
C SER A 662 -8.40 1.09 15.60
N TRP A 663 -8.35 2.08 16.50
CA TRP A 663 -7.59 1.94 17.74
C TRP A 663 -8.20 0.84 18.61
N ASP A 664 -7.35 -0.09 19.05
CA ASP A 664 -7.72 -1.27 19.82
C ASP A 664 -7.45 -1.12 21.33
N GLY A 665 -7.09 0.08 21.78
CA GLY A 665 -6.75 0.39 23.16
C GLY A 665 -5.26 0.20 23.52
N ARG A 666 -4.43 -0.34 22.61
CA ARG A 666 -2.99 -0.55 22.84
C ARG A 666 -2.15 0.68 22.50
N ASN A 667 -0.93 0.74 23.00
CA ASN A 667 0.00 1.83 22.71
C ASN A 667 0.67 1.65 21.33
N ALA A 668 1.22 2.73 20.80
CA ALA A 668 2.06 2.72 19.61
C ALA A 668 3.52 2.99 19.95
N ILE A 669 4.47 2.42 19.20
CA ILE A 669 5.89 2.79 19.26
C ILE A 669 6.27 3.47 17.96
N VAL A 670 6.88 4.65 18.06
CA VAL A 670 7.47 5.36 16.93
C VAL A 670 8.98 5.23 17.05
N VAL A 671 9.62 4.68 16.02
CA VAL A 671 11.08 4.57 15.94
C VAL A 671 11.59 5.60 14.94
N ALA A 672 12.61 6.35 15.32
CA ALA A 672 13.36 7.23 14.45
C ALA A 672 14.81 6.77 14.50
N GLY A 673 15.49 6.55 13.37
CA GLY A 673 16.87 6.07 13.43
C GLY A 673 17.58 6.18 12.11
N ASP A 674 18.86 6.54 12.17
CA ASP A 674 19.68 6.69 10.98
C ASP A 674 21.18 6.67 11.28
N ILE A 675 21.92 6.41 10.22
CA ILE A 675 23.37 6.56 10.14
C ILE A 675 23.64 7.60 9.05
N ALA A 676 24.05 8.81 9.46
CA ALA A 676 24.30 9.93 8.58
C ALA A 676 25.78 10.00 8.23
N VAL A 677 26.14 9.47 7.06
CA VAL A 677 27.51 9.46 6.54
C VAL A 677 27.60 10.18 5.20
N TYR A 678 28.75 10.80 4.95
CA TYR A 678 29.02 11.59 3.75
C TYR A 678 30.40 11.26 3.20
N ALA A 679 30.55 11.39 1.88
CA ALA A 679 31.83 11.27 1.21
C ALA A 679 32.84 12.31 1.73
N GLU A 680 34.11 12.12 1.38
CA GLU A 680 35.16 13.08 1.69
C GLU A 680 34.81 14.49 1.20
N GLY A 681 35.00 15.48 2.09
CA GLY A 681 34.78 16.88 1.78
C GLY A 681 33.98 17.61 2.86
N ALA A 682 33.42 18.75 2.48
CA ALA A 682 32.86 19.73 3.42
C ALA A 682 31.60 19.25 4.17
N ALA A 683 30.95 18.17 3.73
CA ALA A 683 29.75 17.62 4.37
C ALA A 683 30.05 16.54 5.41
N ARG A 684 31.23 15.90 5.37
CA ARG A 684 31.66 14.85 6.32
C ARG A 684 31.48 15.24 7.80
N PRO A 685 31.84 16.46 8.24
CA PRO A 685 31.66 16.90 9.64
C PRO A 685 30.21 17.20 10.06
N ALA A 686 29.25 17.03 9.15
CA ALA A 686 27.80 17.18 9.45
C ALA A 686 27.10 15.81 9.55
N GLY A 687 27.87 14.73 9.68
CA GLY A 687 27.35 13.39 9.94
C GLY A 687 26.94 13.17 11.38
N GLY A 688 26.63 11.92 11.71
CA GLY A 688 26.20 11.49 13.03
C GLY A 688 25.44 10.18 12.97
N ALA A 689 25.08 9.63 14.12
CA ALA A 689 24.36 8.35 14.17
C ALA A 689 23.58 8.19 15.48
N GLY A 690 22.35 7.69 15.38
CA GLY A 690 21.58 7.28 16.55
C GLY A 690 20.14 6.90 16.21
N ALA A 691 19.42 6.40 17.20
CA ALA A 691 18.00 6.07 17.11
C ALA A 691 17.24 6.47 18.38
N CYS A 692 15.97 6.80 18.23
CA CYS A 692 15.02 7.09 19.29
C CYS A 692 13.82 6.16 19.16
N ALA A 693 13.33 5.61 20.27
CA ALA A 693 12.05 4.92 20.34
C ALA A 693 11.12 5.69 21.29
N ILE A 694 9.89 5.95 20.86
CA ILE A 694 8.94 6.80 21.57
C ILE A 694 7.64 6.02 21.74
N LEU A 695 7.22 5.79 22.98
CA LEU A 695 5.92 5.20 23.30
C LEU A 695 4.85 6.29 23.23
N ILE A 696 3.85 6.09 22.37
CA ILE A 696 2.71 6.99 22.18
C ILE A 696 1.44 6.34 22.72
N GLY A 697 0.68 7.09 23.51
CA GLY A 697 -0.60 6.63 24.06
C GLY A 697 -1.41 7.79 24.67
N PRO A 698 -2.65 7.50 25.13
CA PRO A 698 -3.50 8.48 25.80
C PRO A 698 -2.98 8.85 27.19
N ASN A 699 -3.45 9.98 27.72
CA ASN A 699 -3.09 10.49 29.06
C ASN A 699 -1.57 10.69 29.26
N ALA A 700 -0.89 11.06 28.19
CA ALA A 700 0.55 11.22 28.19
C ALA A 700 1.01 12.42 29.04
N PRO A 701 2.17 12.35 29.71
CA PRO A 701 2.75 13.49 30.38
C PRO A 701 3.15 14.60 29.40
N VAL A 702 3.47 14.25 28.16
CA VAL A 702 3.79 15.17 27.07
C VAL A 702 2.77 14.96 25.95
N VAL A 703 1.92 15.96 25.72
CA VAL A 703 0.74 15.85 24.84
C VAL A 703 0.94 16.67 23.57
N PHE A 704 0.73 16.08 22.40
CA PHE A 704 0.77 16.82 21.14
C PHE A 704 -0.52 17.66 20.97
N GLU A 705 -0.38 18.90 20.52
CA GLU A 705 -1.52 19.74 20.20
C GLU A 705 -1.97 19.46 18.75
N PRO A 706 -3.29 19.43 18.45
CA PRO A 706 -3.84 18.89 17.20
C PRO A 706 -3.72 19.86 15.99
N ILE A 707 -2.69 20.70 15.97
CA ILE A 707 -2.48 21.74 14.96
C ILE A 707 -1.08 21.56 14.36
N HIS A 708 -1.02 21.22 13.08
CA HIS A 708 0.24 21.07 12.35
C HIS A 708 0.25 22.02 11.14
N GLY A 709 1.29 22.85 11.01
CA GLY A 709 1.58 23.60 9.80
C GLY A 709 2.52 22.80 8.92
N ASN A 710 2.15 22.52 7.67
CA ASN A 710 2.91 21.62 6.80
C ASN A 710 3.34 22.36 5.54
N TYR A 711 4.50 22.02 5.02
CA TYR A 711 5.00 22.44 3.71
C TYR A 711 5.69 21.26 3.03
N MET A 712 5.33 21.01 1.78
CA MET A 712 5.97 20.01 0.93
C MET A 712 6.17 20.61 -0.45
N ALA A 713 7.33 20.39 -1.04
CA ALA A 713 7.67 20.89 -2.36
C ALA A 713 8.62 19.91 -3.05
N ASN A 714 8.67 19.91 -4.37
CA ASN A 714 9.64 19.11 -5.12
C ASN A 714 10.95 19.88 -5.26
N THR A 715 12.01 19.44 -4.58
CA THR A 715 13.35 20.05 -4.58
C THR A 715 14.45 19.00 -4.67
N TYR A 716 15.57 19.36 -5.29
CA TYR A 716 16.78 18.51 -5.38
C TYR A 716 17.91 19.10 -4.53
N ASP A 717 17.62 19.40 -3.26
CA ASP A 717 18.55 20.03 -2.35
C ASP A 717 19.49 19.01 -1.65
N PHE A 718 18.95 17.84 -1.30
CA PHE A 718 19.68 16.67 -0.84
C PHE A 718 18.87 15.43 -1.21
N TYR A 719 19.51 14.43 -1.80
CA TYR A 719 18.85 13.19 -2.24
C TYR A 719 19.88 12.05 -2.42
N LYS A 720 19.43 10.79 -2.42
CA LYS A 720 20.29 9.60 -2.55
C LYS A 720 19.95 8.83 -3.84
N PRO A 721 20.40 9.29 -5.02
CA PRO A 721 20.07 8.65 -6.30
C PRO A 721 20.92 7.40 -6.58
N GLN A 722 22.13 7.32 -6.00
CA GLN A 722 23.06 6.22 -6.20
C GLN A 722 22.77 5.11 -5.19
N LEU A 723 21.99 4.11 -5.58
CA LEU A 723 21.54 3.04 -4.67
C LEU A 723 22.65 2.11 -4.16
N SER A 724 23.82 2.12 -4.80
CA SER A 724 25.00 1.37 -4.39
C SER A 724 25.90 2.13 -3.41
N SER A 725 25.55 3.37 -3.05
CA SER A 725 26.33 4.21 -2.16
C SER A 725 25.47 4.68 -0.99
N GLU A 726 26.06 4.72 0.20
CA GLU A 726 25.41 5.31 1.37
C GLU A 726 25.40 6.85 1.29
N TYR A 727 26.31 7.42 0.49
CA TYR A 727 26.53 8.85 0.40
C TYR A 727 25.46 9.56 -0.44
N PRO A 728 24.92 10.69 0.05
CA PRO A 728 23.95 11.50 -0.67
C PRO A 728 24.60 12.45 -1.68
N GLU A 729 23.82 12.83 -2.69
CA GLU A 729 24.05 14.06 -3.47
C GLU A 729 23.51 15.25 -2.67
N VAL A 730 24.33 16.29 -2.51
CA VAL A 730 24.00 17.45 -1.67
C VAL A 730 24.38 18.75 -2.35
N ASP A 731 23.39 19.62 -2.57
CA ASP A 731 23.62 21.04 -2.86
C ASP A 731 23.48 21.83 -1.55
N GLY A 732 24.61 22.02 -0.86
CA GLY A 732 24.64 22.67 0.45
C GLY A 732 23.96 24.06 0.47
N PRO A 733 24.33 25.00 -0.42
CA PRO A 733 23.66 26.30 -0.51
C PRO A 733 22.15 26.21 -0.74
N VAL A 734 21.68 25.31 -1.61
CA VAL A 734 20.25 25.13 -1.85
C VAL A 734 19.57 24.50 -0.64
N SER A 735 20.15 23.48 -0.01
CA SER A 735 19.61 22.83 1.19
C SER A 735 19.36 23.81 2.34
N VAL A 736 20.29 24.73 2.59
CA VAL A 736 20.10 25.78 3.61
C VAL A 736 18.92 26.68 3.28
N VAL A 737 18.78 27.11 2.02
CA VAL A 737 17.67 27.97 1.58
C VAL A 737 16.34 27.22 1.64
N THR A 738 16.30 25.97 1.19
CA THR A 738 15.12 25.10 1.23
C THR A 738 14.63 24.87 2.66
N TYR A 739 15.53 24.60 3.60
CA TYR A 739 15.19 24.47 5.02
C TYR A 739 14.51 25.73 5.57
N ILE A 740 15.10 26.90 5.32
CA ILE A 740 14.61 28.19 5.84
C ILE A 740 13.27 28.57 5.18
N ALA A 741 13.12 28.34 3.89
CA ALA A 741 11.86 28.56 3.18
C ALA A 741 10.74 27.61 3.68
N ALA A 742 11.07 26.34 3.91
CA ALA A 742 10.14 25.36 4.46
C ALA A 742 9.71 25.72 5.89
N LEU A 743 10.63 26.25 6.70
CA LEU A 743 10.33 26.76 8.04
C LEU A 743 9.33 27.93 7.99
N ASP A 744 9.57 28.93 7.13
CA ASP A 744 8.64 30.06 6.97
C ASP A 744 7.24 29.59 6.59
N ALA A 745 7.15 28.70 5.60
CA ALA A 745 5.88 28.20 5.08
C ALA A 745 5.14 27.34 6.11
N ALA A 746 5.83 26.39 6.75
CA ALA A 746 5.24 25.55 7.79
C ALA A 746 4.80 26.37 9.01
N TYR A 747 5.61 27.33 9.46
CA TYR A 747 5.28 28.21 10.58
C TYR A 747 4.10 29.12 10.25
N SER A 748 4.06 29.71 9.06
CA SER A 748 2.92 30.52 8.60
C SER A 748 1.63 29.71 8.52
N ALA A 749 1.69 28.50 7.95
CA ALA A 749 0.54 27.59 7.91
C ALA A 749 0.07 27.18 9.31
N PHE A 750 1.00 26.99 10.26
CA PHE A 750 0.66 26.73 11.66
C PHE A 750 -0.06 27.93 12.29
N LYS A 751 0.50 29.14 12.17
CA LYS A 751 -0.11 30.37 12.71
C LYS A 751 -1.53 30.58 12.20
N GLU A 752 -1.76 30.34 10.90
CA GLU A 752 -3.09 30.45 10.29
C GLU A 752 -4.07 29.41 10.84
N LYS A 753 -3.65 28.15 10.98
CA LYS A 753 -4.48 27.09 11.60
C LYS A 753 -4.74 27.35 13.09
N HIS A 754 -3.74 27.86 13.80
CA HIS A 754 -3.85 28.27 15.20
C HIS A 754 -4.89 29.37 15.37
N ALA A 755 -4.81 30.45 14.58
CA ALA A 755 -5.77 31.55 14.62
C ALA A 755 -7.21 31.07 14.37
N ARG A 756 -7.40 30.17 13.40
CA ARG A 756 -8.71 29.54 13.14
C ARG A 756 -9.22 28.73 14.32
N TYR A 757 -8.36 27.89 14.92
CA TYR A 757 -8.73 27.07 16.07
C TYR A 757 -9.03 27.93 17.30
N ALA A 758 -8.16 28.88 17.62
CA ALA A 758 -8.32 29.81 18.73
C ALA A 758 -9.63 30.60 18.63
N LYS A 759 -9.99 31.08 17.44
CA LYS A 759 -11.28 31.76 17.20
C LYS A 759 -12.48 30.86 17.51
N ARG A 760 -12.41 29.56 17.22
CA ARG A 760 -13.51 28.60 17.51
C ARG A 760 -13.71 28.39 19.01
N ILE A 761 -12.64 28.44 19.80
CA ILE A 761 -12.68 28.20 21.24
C ILE A 761 -12.65 29.49 22.09
N GLY A 762 -12.67 30.67 21.47
CA GLY A 762 -12.59 31.95 22.16
C GLY A 762 -11.22 32.25 22.80
N ALA A 763 -10.14 31.71 22.25
CA ALA A 763 -8.76 31.94 22.72
C ALA A 763 -8.04 33.00 21.88
N LYS A 764 -6.84 33.42 22.34
CA LYS A 764 -5.93 34.34 21.63
C LYS A 764 -5.58 33.77 20.24
N ALA A 765 -5.84 34.54 19.18
CA ALA A 765 -5.64 34.11 17.80
C ALA A 765 -4.19 34.21 17.31
N ASP A 766 -3.45 35.20 17.80
CA ASP A 766 -2.07 35.43 17.37
C ASP A 766 -1.11 34.45 18.05
N PHE A 767 -0.20 33.87 17.26
CA PHE A 767 0.84 32.97 17.73
C PHE A 767 2.23 33.50 17.32
N SER A 768 3.15 33.45 18.27
CA SER A 768 4.55 33.86 18.12
C SER A 768 5.48 32.96 18.94
N LEU A 769 6.79 33.16 18.85
CA LEU A 769 7.78 32.51 19.73
C LEU A 769 7.59 32.82 21.23
N GLU A 770 6.85 33.87 21.59
CA GLU A 770 6.50 34.14 22.99
C GLU A 770 5.46 33.15 23.54
N ASP A 771 4.69 32.51 22.67
CA ASP A 771 3.65 31.55 23.06
C ASP A 771 4.22 30.14 23.28
N VAL A 772 5.55 30.00 23.18
CA VAL A 772 6.32 28.76 23.31
C VAL A 772 7.43 28.95 24.34
N ASP A 773 7.55 28.02 25.28
CA ASP A 773 8.61 28.04 26.30
C ASP A 773 9.93 27.46 25.77
N TYR A 774 9.88 26.40 24.96
CA TYR A 774 11.06 25.78 24.32
C TYR A 774 10.85 25.51 22.84
N ALA A 775 11.87 25.66 22.01
CA ALA A 775 11.80 25.40 20.57
C ALA A 775 12.82 24.36 20.15
N ILE A 776 12.32 23.29 19.51
CA ILE A 776 13.08 22.15 19.03
C ILE A 776 13.08 22.18 17.51
N PHE A 777 14.25 21.97 16.92
CA PHE A 777 14.44 21.94 15.47
C PHE A 777 15.10 20.63 15.07
N HIS A 778 14.79 20.13 13.87
CA HIS A 778 15.68 19.19 13.19
C HIS A 778 17.05 19.88 13.03
N SER A 779 18.09 19.35 13.69
CA SER A 779 19.41 19.96 13.74
C SER A 779 20.42 19.09 12.97
N PRO A 780 20.60 19.32 11.65
CA PRO A 780 21.68 18.65 10.93
C PRO A 780 23.07 19.11 11.42
N TYR A 781 23.14 20.31 12.01
CA TYR A 781 24.29 20.80 12.76
C TYR A 781 23.84 21.98 13.62
N GLY A 782 24.53 22.24 14.74
CA GLY A 782 24.09 23.22 15.74
C GLY A 782 23.78 24.63 15.19
N LYS A 783 24.55 25.10 14.20
CA LYS A 783 24.32 26.39 13.54
C LYS A 783 22.99 26.47 12.80
N GLN A 784 22.45 25.36 12.30
CA GLN A 784 21.18 25.34 11.60
C GLN A 784 20.01 25.62 12.56
N ALA A 785 20.04 25.08 13.78
CA ALA A 785 19.07 25.42 14.83
C ALA A 785 19.13 26.92 15.19
N VAL A 786 20.33 27.50 15.29
CA VAL A 786 20.51 28.95 15.53
C VAL A 786 19.85 29.78 14.44
N LYS A 787 20.07 29.41 13.17
CA LYS A 787 19.44 30.07 12.02
C LYS A 787 17.92 29.89 12.00
N GLY A 788 17.41 28.70 12.33
CA GLY A 788 15.99 28.40 12.41
C GLY A 788 15.27 29.27 13.44
N HIS A 789 15.82 29.35 14.66
CA HIS A 789 15.28 30.22 15.72
C HIS A 789 15.31 31.71 15.31
N ALA A 790 16.43 32.18 14.76
CA ALA A 790 16.54 33.55 14.24
C ALA A 790 15.52 33.82 13.12
N ARG A 791 15.27 32.86 12.23
CA ARG A 791 14.29 33.00 11.16
C ARG A 791 12.86 33.07 11.68
N MET A 792 12.48 32.25 12.66
CA MET A 792 11.17 32.36 13.30
C MET A 792 10.99 33.74 13.95
N LEU A 793 12.04 34.25 14.61
CA LEU A 793 12.03 35.59 15.20
C LEU A 793 11.87 36.69 14.14
N PHE A 794 12.49 36.53 12.97
CA PHE A 794 12.27 37.41 11.82
C PHE A 794 10.82 37.37 11.33
N ASN A 795 10.19 36.18 11.24
CA ASN A 795 8.79 36.06 10.87
C ASN A 795 7.84 36.74 11.88
N ASP A 796 8.17 36.67 13.18
CA ASP A 796 7.44 37.39 14.22
C ASP A 796 7.61 38.91 14.07
N PHE A 797 8.83 39.38 13.75
CA PHE A 797 9.09 40.79 13.44
C PHE A 797 8.28 41.28 12.25
N LEU A 798 8.22 40.52 11.15
CA LEU A 798 7.38 40.87 9.99
C LEU A 798 5.90 40.97 10.36
N SER A 799 5.43 40.15 11.32
CA SER A 799 4.04 40.15 11.78
C SER A 799 3.74 41.27 12.78
N SER A 800 4.74 41.76 13.52
CA SER A 800 4.58 42.74 14.59
C SER A 800 5.87 43.56 14.80
N PRO A 801 6.25 44.43 13.83
CA PRO A 801 7.55 45.09 13.84
C PRO A 801 7.72 46.11 14.97
N THR A 802 6.62 46.61 15.53
CA THR A 802 6.59 47.58 16.63
C THR A 802 6.62 46.94 18.02
N ALA A 803 6.69 45.60 18.11
CA ALA A 803 6.74 44.93 19.40
C ALA A 803 8.01 45.35 20.18
N PRO A 804 7.95 45.55 21.52
CA PRO A 804 9.06 46.08 22.32
C PRO A 804 10.39 45.33 22.14
N ARG A 805 10.34 44.00 21.93
CA ARG A 805 11.52 43.15 21.69
C ARG A 805 12.28 43.47 20.39
N PHE A 806 11.65 44.16 19.45
CA PHE A 806 12.25 44.56 18.18
C PHE A 806 12.68 46.03 18.12
N ALA A 807 12.53 46.77 19.23
CA ALA A 807 12.87 48.20 19.29
C ALA A 807 14.33 48.51 18.90
N ASN A 808 15.24 47.55 19.10
CA ASN A 808 16.66 47.69 18.80
C ASN A 808 17.08 47.07 17.46
N VAL A 809 16.14 46.65 16.61
CA VAL A 809 16.46 46.14 15.26
C VAL A 809 16.95 47.31 14.38
N PRO A 810 18.19 47.29 13.88
CA PRO A 810 18.71 48.38 13.07
C PRO A 810 18.06 48.40 11.69
N ASN A 811 17.72 49.59 11.19
CA ASN A 811 17.15 49.80 9.85
C ASN A 811 15.93 48.89 9.53
N PRO A 812 14.87 48.92 10.35
CA PRO A 812 13.74 47.99 10.23
C PRO A 812 13.01 48.08 8.88
N ASP A 813 12.94 49.27 8.28
CA ASP A 813 12.28 49.49 6.99
C ASP A 813 12.95 48.72 5.86
N ALA A 814 14.27 48.55 5.89
CA ALA A 814 14.97 47.75 4.88
C ALA A 814 14.57 46.27 4.94
N PHE A 815 14.33 45.74 6.13
CA PHE A 815 13.90 44.35 6.30
C PHE A 815 12.42 44.14 5.98
N LEU A 816 11.56 45.12 6.27
CA LEU A 816 10.13 45.07 5.96
C LEU A 816 9.85 45.21 4.45
N ASN A 817 10.69 45.95 3.73
CA ASN A 817 10.56 46.15 2.29
C ASN A 817 11.25 45.05 1.46
N ALA A 818 12.07 44.19 2.07
CA ALA A 818 12.73 43.09 1.38
C ALA A 818 11.70 42.04 0.93
N THR A 819 11.81 41.57 -0.31
CA THR A 819 10.97 40.46 -0.78
C THR A 819 11.32 39.17 -0.03
N HIS A 820 10.38 38.22 0.01
CA HIS A 820 10.62 36.92 0.65
C HIS A 820 11.86 36.23 0.07
N ALA A 821 11.99 36.18 -1.26
CA ALA A 821 13.11 35.56 -1.95
C ALA A 821 14.47 36.20 -1.61
N GLU A 822 14.54 37.54 -1.53
CA GLU A 822 15.75 38.26 -1.13
C GLU A 822 16.12 37.93 0.33
N SER A 823 15.12 37.93 1.22
CA SER A 823 15.33 37.69 2.66
C SER A 823 15.90 36.30 2.98
N LEU A 824 15.71 35.29 2.12
CA LEU A 824 16.21 33.92 2.33
C LEU A 824 17.74 33.83 2.19
N ARG A 825 18.36 34.74 1.43
CA ARG A 825 19.80 34.75 1.15
C ARG A 825 20.52 35.96 1.76
N ASP A 826 19.78 36.89 2.34
CA ASP A 826 20.34 38.10 2.93
C ASP A 826 21.08 37.81 4.25
N LYS A 827 22.40 38.01 4.22
CA LYS A 827 23.27 37.86 5.39
C LYS A 827 23.06 38.93 6.46
N ASN A 828 22.49 40.09 6.12
CA ASN A 828 22.14 41.11 7.10
C ASN A 828 20.92 40.67 7.93
N VAL A 829 19.90 40.08 7.30
CA VAL A 829 18.77 39.46 8.01
C VAL A 829 19.29 38.36 8.95
N GLU A 830 20.10 37.43 8.44
CA GLU A 830 20.68 36.34 9.23
C GLU A 830 21.45 36.87 10.45
N LYS A 831 22.42 37.77 10.25
CA LYS A 831 23.24 38.31 11.34
C LYS A 831 22.44 39.10 12.36
N THR A 832 21.52 39.94 11.90
CA THR A 832 20.70 40.80 12.77
C THR A 832 19.82 39.94 13.68
N PHE A 833 19.08 38.99 13.12
CA PHE A 833 18.15 38.19 13.91
C PHE A 833 18.83 37.09 14.74
N ILE A 834 20.02 36.62 14.35
CA ILE A 834 20.86 35.82 15.25
C ILE A 834 21.29 36.64 16.47
N ALA A 835 21.71 37.89 16.27
CA ALA A 835 22.11 38.76 17.38
C ALA A 835 20.92 39.08 18.30
N THR A 836 19.78 39.48 17.72
CA THR A 836 18.54 39.76 18.46
C THR A 836 18.02 38.52 19.20
N GLY A 837 18.10 37.35 18.56
CA GLY A 837 17.60 36.10 19.11
C GLY A 837 18.56 35.37 20.06
N LYS A 838 19.76 35.88 20.32
CA LYS A 838 20.81 35.17 21.07
C LYS A 838 20.37 34.75 22.47
N ALA A 839 19.76 35.65 23.24
CA ALA A 839 19.28 35.34 24.58
C ALA A 839 18.12 34.33 24.55
N GLY A 840 17.17 34.52 23.62
CA GLY A 840 16.06 33.58 23.43
C GLY A 840 16.51 32.19 22.98
N PHE A 841 17.57 32.08 22.18
CA PHE A 841 18.15 30.79 21.78
C PHE A 841 18.72 30.06 23.00
N ALA A 842 19.48 30.76 23.85
CA ALA A 842 20.07 30.20 25.07
C ALA A 842 19.00 29.67 26.04
N GLU A 843 17.87 30.36 26.14
CA GLU A 843 16.77 29.98 27.03
C GLU A 843 15.87 28.88 26.43
N LYS A 844 15.47 29.03 25.16
CA LYS A 844 14.39 28.25 24.55
C LYS A 844 14.90 27.05 23.75
N VAL A 845 16.10 27.11 23.17
CA VAL A 845 16.58 26.07 22.23
C VAL A 845 17.74 25.28 22.82
N ASP A 846 18.69 25.96 23.46
CA ASP A 846 19.90 25.35 24.03
C ASP A 846 19.66 24.12 24.93
N PRO A 847 18.62 24.11 25.80
CA PRO A 847 18.33 22.95 26.64
C PRO A 847 18.04 21.67 25.84
N ALA A 848 17.62 21.78 24.58
CA ALA A 848 17.32 20.66 23.69
C ALA A 848 18.54 20.20 22.84
N MET A 849 19.73 20.78 23.01
CA MET A 849 20.85 20.57 22.06
C MET A 849 21.87 19.49 22.47
N ALA A 850 21.71 18.81 23.61
CA ALA A 850 22.72 17.88 24.13
C ALA A 850 23.06 16.73 23.15
N CYS A 851 22.05 16.05 22.59
CA CYS A 851 22.27 15.03 21.56
C CYS A 851 22.92 15.62 20.31
N SER A 852 22.43 16.76 19.80
CA SER A 852 23.00 17.37 18.58
C SER A 852 24.47 17.75 18.74
N ARG A 853 24.89 18.25 19.91
CA ARG A 853 26.29 18.59 20.21
C ARG A 853 27.19 17.37 20.30
N ARG A 854 26.69 16.28 20.88
CA ARG A 854 27.49 15.10 21.21
C ARG A 854 27.50 14.03 20.11
N LEU A 855 26.40 13.91 19.38
CA LEU A 855 26.16 12.84 18.42
C LEU A 855 26.24 13.30 16.97
N GLY A 856 26.10 14.60 16.70
CA GLY A 856 25.97 15.12 15.35
C GLY A 856 24.55 14.93 14.79
N ASN A 857 24.45 14.80 13.47
CA ASN A 857 23.20 14.60 12.76
C ASN A 857 22.77 13.13 12.80
N MET A 858 21.62 12.84 13.41
CA MET A 858 21.01 11.50 13.42
C MET A 858 19.82 11.42 12.43
N TYR A 859 19.84 12.24 11.37
CA TYR A 859 18.74 12.42 10.40
C TYR A 859 17.35 12.42 11.03
N THR A 860 16.55 11.36 10.82
CA THR A 860 15.18 11.25 11.34
C THR A 860 15.11 11.27 12.86
N ALA A 861 16.15 10.80 13.55
CA ALA A 861 16.24 10.84 15.00
C ALA A 861 16.69 12.19 15.55
N SER A 862 17.22 13.12 14.73
CA SER A 862 17.77 14.40 15.21
C SER A 862 16.74 15.24 15.98
N LEU A 863 15.52 15.36 15.47
CA LEU A 863 14.47 16.14 16.14
C LEU A 863 14.08 15.52 17.51
N TYR A 864 13.98 14.19 17.56
CA TYR A 864 13.55 13.45 18.73
C TYR A 864 14.67 13.24 19.75
N GLY A 865 15.92 13.21 19.31
CA GLY A 865 17.08 13.32 20.19
C GLY A 865 17.14 14.68 20.89
N CYS A 866 16.74 15.76 20.19
CA CYS A 866 16.60 17.07 20.82
C CYS A 866 15.41 17.11 21.81
N LEU A 867 14.29 16.42 21.52
CA LEU A 867 13.21 16.23 22.49
C LEU A 867 13.69 15.47 23.74
N ALA A 868 14.41 14.36 23.57
CA ALA A 868 14.98 13.61 24.68
C ALA A 868 15.97 14.47 25.48
N SER A 869 16.76 15.32 24.82
CA SER A 869 17.67 16.27 25.47
C SER A 869 16.93 17.27 26.35
N LEU A 870 15.81 17.83 25.87
CA LEU A 870 14.99 18.75 26.65
C LEU A 870 14.44 18.07 27.91
N LEU A 871 13.88 16.86 27.76
CA LEU A 871 13.30 16.07 28.85
C LEU A 871 14.35 15.62 29.87
N ALA A 872 15.60 15.44 29.45
CA ALA A 872 16.70 15.04 30.32
C ALA A 872 17.36 16.22 31.04
N ASN A 873 17.52 17.36 30.36
CA ASN A 873 18.24 18.53 30.88
C ASN A 873 17.42 19.42 31.80
N VAL A 874 16.11 19.55 31.56
CA VAL A 874 15.25 20.47 32.32
C VAL A 874 14.53 19.70 33.42
N GLU A 875 14.57 20.26 34.63
CA GLU A 875 13.85 19.69 35.79
C GLU A 875 12.35 19.48 35.50
N PRO A 876 11.78 18.29 35.78
CA PRO A 876 10.37 17.98 35.52
C PRO A 876 9.37 19.00 36.09
N SER A 877 9.67 19.53 37.29
CA SER A 877 8.85 20.57 37.93
C SER A 877 8.79 21.87 37.13
N THR A 878 9.87 22.20 36.41
CA THR A 878 9.98 23.39 35.57
C THR A 878 9.31 23.18 34.23
N LEU A 879 9.32 21.95 33.70
CA LEU A 879 8.65 21.57 32.46
C LEU A 879 7.13 21.51 32.58
N LYS A 880 6.57 21.20 33.75
CA LYS A 880 5.12 21.05 33.92
C LYS A 880 4.34 22.31 33.49
N GLY A 881 3.39 22.14 32.59
CA GLY A 881 2.54 23.19 32.01
C GLY A 881 3.15 23.90 30.79
N LYS A 882 4.44 23.71 30.53
CA LYS A 882 5.19 24.37 29.46
C LYS A 882 4.78 23.85 28.09
N ARG A 883 4.79 24.74 27.09
CA ARG A 883 4.59 24.40 25.68
C ARG A 883 5.93 24.44 24.97
N PHE A 884 6.18 23.45 24.11
CA PHE A 884 7.32 23.49 23.21
C PHE A 884 6.90 23.28 21.76
N SER A 885 7.66 23.88 20.83
CA SER A 885 7.46 23.71 19.40
C SER A 885 8.47 22.73 18.81
N LEU A 886 8.08 22.03 17.76
CA LEU A 886 8.92 21.14 16.99
C LEU A 886 8.85 21.54 15.52
N PHE A 887 10.01 21.72 14.91
CA PHE A 887 10.13 21.87 13.47
C PHE A 887 10.86 20.67 12.86
N ALA A 888 10.08 19.81 12.20
CA ALA A 888 10.59 18.69 11.42
C ALA A 888 10.87 19.14 9.99
N PHE A 889 12.01 18.71 9.45
CA PHE A 889 12.40 18.95 8.07
C PHE A 889 13.08 17.70 7.51
N GLY A 890 12.82 17.39 6.24
CA GLY A 890 13.58 16.46 5.44
C GLY A 890 13.65 16.97 4.01
N SER A 891 14.84 16.92 3.42
CA SER A 891 15.08 17.36 2.03
C SER A 891 14.25 16.60 1.00
N GLY A 892 14.09 17.19 -0.18
CA GLY A 892 13.21 16.67 -1.24
C GLY A 892 11.95 17.50 -1.58
N CYS A 893 11.33 18.32 -0.73
CA CYS A 893 11.39 18.41 0.73
C CYS A 893 9.99 18.30 1.36
N ALA A 894 9.96 17.84 2.61
CA ALA A 894 8.79 17.78 3.47
C ALA A 894 9.11 18.37 4.85
N ALA A 895 8.22 19.19 5.37
CA ALA A 895 8.41 19.87 6.64
C ALA A 895 7.09 20.08 7.40
N SER A 896 7.19 20.05 8.73
CA SER A 896 6.07 20.33 9.63
C SER A 896 6.52 21.13 10.84
N PHE A 897 5.72 22.13 11.19
CA PHE A 897 5.78 22.83 12.46
C PHE A 897 4.56 22.45 13.30
N PHE A 898 4.81 21.99 14.53
CA PHE A 898 3.77 21.54 15.45
C PHE A 898 4.20 21.80 16.90
N THR A 899 3.27 21.66 17.85
CA THR A 899 3.52 21.98 19.26
C THR A 899 3.07 20.84 20.16
N ALA A 900 3.68 20.77 21.34
CA ALA A 900 3.29 19.87 22.42
C ALA A 900 3.32 20.60 23.77
N ARG A 901 2.61 20.04 24.74
CA ARG A 901 2.51 20.58 26.10
C ARG A 901 2.82 19.49 27.12
N VAL A 902 3.62 19.83 28.11
CA VAL A 902 3.84 18.96 29.27
C VAL A 902 2.66 19.13 30.23
N LYS A 903 1.80 18.12 30.33
CA LYS A 903 0.65 18.10 31.25
C LYS A 903 0.92 17.30 32.52
N GLY A 904 1.69 16.21 32.40
CA GLY A 904 1.99 15.29 33.49
C GLY A 904 3.40 15.46 34.06
N ASP A 905 3.81 14.50 34.88
CA ASP A 905 5.15 14.40 35.43
C ASP A 905 6.08 13.69 34.44
N THR A 906 7.28 14.23 34.22
CA THR A 906 8.30 13.67 33.32
C THR A 906 9.50 13.09 34.08
N THR A 907 9.41 12.95 35.41
CA THR A 907 10.48 12.42 36.26
C THR A 907 10.92 11.03 35.83
N GLU A 908 9.97 10.11 35.62
CA GLU A 908 10.28 8.74 35.17
C GLU A 908 11.01 8.74 33.83
N ILE A 909 10.57 9.55 32.85
CA ILE A 909 11.23 9.66 31.55
C ILE A 909 12.68 10.10 31.71
N ARG A 910 12.93 11.13 32.53
CA ARG A 910 14.27 11.68 32.77
C ARG A 910 15.20 10.65 33.42
N GLU A 911 14.72 9.99 34.48
CA GLU A 911 15.50 9.01 35.25
C GLU A 911 15.83 7.77 34.42
N LYS A 912 14.87 7.23 33.66
CA LYS A 912 15.06 6.03 32.84
C LYS A 912 15.92 6.27 31.59
N LEU A 913 15.82 7.45 31.00
CA LEU A 913 16.68 7.84 29.88
C LEU A 913 18.15 7.88 30.28
N ASP A 914 18.43 8.48 31.44
CA ASP A 914 19.79 8.77 31.96
C ASP A 914 20.71 9.39 30.88
N LEU A 915 20.13 10.23 30.02
CA LEU A 915 20.73 10.59 28.74
C LEU A 915 22.04 11.35 28.91
N ILE A 916 22.08 12.33 29.82
CA ILE A 916 23.24 13.22 29.98
C ILE A 916 24.46 12.46 30.51
N ASN A 917 24.26 11.54 31.45
CA ASN A 917 25.34 10.70 31.95
C ASN A 917 25.84 9.73 30.87
N ARG A 918 24.94 9.12 30.10
CA ARG A 918 25.32 8.21 29.00
C ARG A 918 26.07 8.93 27.87
N LEU A 919 25.67 10.15 27.51
CA LEU A 919 26.39 10.98 26.54
C LEU A 919 27.81 11.34 27.03
N ALA A 920 27.97 11.62 28.33
CA ALA A 920 29.26 11.88 28.95
C ALA A 920 30.18 10.64 29.00
N GLN A 921 29.60 9.44 29.11
CA GLN A 921 30.32 8.17 29.13
C GLN A 921 30.84 7.72 27.75
N MET A 922 30.40 8.36 26.66
CA MET A 922 30.92 8.05 25.33
C MET A 922 32.43 8.27 25.25
N LYS A 923 33.13 7.34 24.61
CA LYS A 923 34.58 7.43 24.40
C LYS A 923 34.87 8.37 23.23
N VAL A 924 35.59 9.45 23.50
CA VAL A 924 36.16 10.30 22.45
C VAL A 924 37.40 9.61 21.88
N VAL A 925 37.42 9.37 20.57
CA VAL A 925 38.51 8.67 19.87
C VAL A 925 39.15 9.55 18.80
N PRO A 926 40.39 9.25 18.35
CA PRO A 926 41.06 10.02 17.32
C PRO A 926 40.30 9.98 15.97
N PRO A 927 40.34 11.07 15.16
CA PRO A 927 39.70 11.12 13.83
C PRO A 927 40.12 10.00 12.87
N GLN A 928 41.32 9.43 13.01
CA GLN A 928 41.76 8.32 12.16
C GLN A 928 40.86 7.08 12.33
N GLU A 929 40.42 6.75 13.57
CA GLU A 929 39.52 5.60 13.79
C GLU A 929 38.18 5.78 13.07
N PHE A 930 37.70 7.02 12.96
CA PHE A 930 36.48 7.35 12.21
C PHE A 930 36.66 7.12 10.71
N VAL A 931 37.77 7.60 10.14
CA VAL A 931 38.07 7.41 8.71
C VAL A 931 38.23 5.92 8.38
N ASP A 932 38.91 5.17 9.24
CA ASP A 932 39.07 3.71 9.08
C ASP A 932 37.72 2.99 9.15
N ALA A 933 36.84 3.39 10.08
CA ALA A 933 35.48 2.86 10.16
C ALA A 933 34.65 3.18 8.91
N LEU A 934 34.76 4.39 8.35
CA LEU A 934 34.09 4.74 7.10
C LEU A 934 34.59 3.90 5.92
N HIS A 935 35.90 3.67 5.81
CA HIS A 935 36.45 2.80 4.76
C HIS A 935 35.93 1.37 4.87
N LEU A 936 35.85 0.83 6.08
CA LEU A 936 35.30 -0.50 6.33
C LEU A 936 33.81 -0.56 5.93
N ARG A 937 33.06 0.49 6.28
CA ARG A 937 31.65 0.60 5.96
C ARG A 937 31.38 0.76 4.47
N GLU A 938 32.19 1.55 3.77
CA GLU A 938 32.13 1.72 2.31
C GLU A 938 32.47 0.41 1.59
N LYS A 939 33.52 -0.28 2.03
CA LYS A 939 33.89 -1.62 1.53
C LYS A 939 32.74 -2.61 1.68
N ASN A 940 32.08 -2.61 2.84
CA ASN A 940 31.08 -3.62 3.20
C ASN A 940 29.62 -3.24 2.87
N HIS A 941 29.36 -2.03 2.36
CA HIS A 941 27.99 -1.51 2.14
C HIS A 941 27.10 -2.42 1.30
N ASN A 942 27.65 -2.96 0.20
CA ASN A 942 26.96 -3.91 -0.69
C ASN A 942 27.51 -5.34 -0.58
N ALA A 943 28.36 -5.62 0.40
CA ALA A 943 28.96 -6.95 0.55
C ALA A 943 27.92 -7.97 1.01
N ALA A 944 27.99 -9.17 0.43
CA ALA A 944 27.33 -10.37 0.92
C ALA A 944 28.39 -11.37 1.39
N ASP A 945 27.97 -12.35 2.19
CA ASP A 945 28.86 -13.41 2.71
C ASP A 945 30.08 -12.86 3.48
N TYR A 946 29.83 -11.87 4.35
CA TYR A 946 30.88 -11.25 5.16
C TYR A 946 30.54 -11.24 6.65
N VAL A 947 31.59 -11.27 7.45
CA VAL A 947 31.55 -11.10 8.90
C VAL A 947 32.14 -9.72 9.22
N PRO A 948 31.41 -8.84 9.92
CA PRO A 948 31.91 -7.52 10.30
C PRO A 948 33.26 -7.57 11.01
N GLU A 949 34.17 -6.67 10.62
CA GLU A 949 35.54 -6.62 11.14
C GLU A 949 35.66 -5.72 12.38
N GLY A 950 34.72 -4.80 12.59
CA GLY A 950 34.68 -3.90 13.75
C GLY A 950 34.71 -4.64 15.09
N SER A 951 35.36 -4.04 16.10
CA SER A 951 35.46 -4.67 17.42
C SER A 951 34.15 -4.55 18.20
N ILE A 952 33.71 -5.67 18.76
CA ILE A 952 32.52 -5.77 19.62
C ILE A 952 32.72 -4.98 20.92
N ASP A 953 33.95 -4.73 21.37
CA ASP A 953 34.23 -3.91 22.57
C ASP A 953 33.74 -2.46 22.43
N ASN A 954 33.49 -2.02 21.20
CA ASN A 954 32.95 -0.71 20.89
C ASN A 954 31.42 -0.64 21.00
N ILE A 955 30.76 -1.77 21.23
CA ILE A 955 29.31 -1.87 21.41
C ILE A 955 28.99 -1.70 22.90
N TRP A 956 27.83 -1.10 23.22
CA TRP A 956 27.36 -1.04 24.59
C TRP A 956 27.06 -2.45 25.12
N PRO A 957 27.45 -2.80 26.36
CA PRO A 957 27.04 -4.06 26.97
C PRO A 957 25.52 -4.24 26.93
N GLY A 958 25.07 -5.41 26.47
CA GLY A 958 23.65 -5.74 26.31
C GLY A 958 23.02 -5.23 25.00
N ALA A 959 23.76 -4.54 24.13
CA ALA A 959 23.24 -4.05 22.87
C ALA A 959 23.35 -5.09 21.74
N TYR A 960 22.37 -5.08 20.84
CA TYR A 960 22.34 -5.76 19.56
C TYR A 960 23.41 -5.22 18.62
N TYR A 961 24.08 -6.11 17.89
CA TYR A 961 25.05 -5.79 16.85
C TYR A 961 24.94 -6.78 15.68
N LEU A 962 25.50 -6.40 14.52
CA LEU A 962 25.59 -7.24 13.32
C LEU A 962 26.68 -8.32 13.51
N GLU A 963 26.24 -9.57 13.57
CA GLU A 963 27.13 -10.72 13.69
C GLU A 963 27.68 -11.15 12.33
N GLY A 964 26.84 -11.10 11.29
CA GLY A 964 27.21 -11.50 9.93
C GLY A 964 26.12 -11.25 8.90
N VAL A 965 26.53 -11.19 7.64
CA VAL A 965 25.66 -11.12 6.47
C VAL A 965 25.98 -12.31 5.57
N ASP A 966 25.01 -13.17 5.28
CA ASP A 966 25.27 -14.34 4.45
C ASP A 966 25.26 -14.03 2.94
N SER A 967 25.58 -15.03 2.12
CA SER A 967 25.54 -14.95 0.65
C SER A 967 24.19 -14.56 0.03
N LYS A 968 23.11 -14.51 0.83
CA LYS A 968 21.77 -14.07 0.41
C LYS A 968 21.38 -12.73 1.04
N TYR A 969 22.35 -11.95 1.51
CA TYR A 969 22.15 -10.65 2.16
C TYR A 969 21.31 -10.71 3.45
N ARG A 970 21.10 -11.92 4.01
CA ARG A 970 20.36 -12.06 5.27
C ARG A 970 21.27 -11.67 6.42
N ARG A 971 20.81 -10.73 7.23
CA ARG A 971 21.55 -10.17 8.35
C ARG A 971 21.23 -10.96 9.62
N LYS A 972 22.26 -11.43 10.33
CA LYS A 972 22.14 -12.05 11.64
C LYS A 972 22.58 -11.05 12.71
N LEU A 973 21.70 -10.80 13.68
CA LEU A 973 21.92 -9.88 14.80
C LEU A 973 22.08 -10.69 16.08
N ASP A 974 23.03 -10.31 16.94
CA ASP A 974 23.29 -10.96 18.24
C ASP A 974 23.46 -9.89 19.33
N VAL A 975 23.45 -10.28 20.61
CA VAL A 975 23.50 -9.38 21.77
C VAL A 975 24.85 -9.48 22.47
N PHE A 976 25.48 -8.34 22.74
CA PHE A 976 26.77 -8.32 23.42
C PHE A 976 26.66 -8.65 24.91
N VAL A 977 27.12 -9.83 25.33
CA VAL A 977 27.16 -10.25 26.75
C VAL A 977 28.57 -10.09 27.31
N PHE A 978 28.78 -9.07 28.14
CA PHE A 978 30.05 -8.83 28.82
C PHE A 978 30.30 -9.92 29.88
N GLY A 979 31.33 -10.77 29.70
CA GLY A 979 31.82 -11.65 30.77
C GLY A 979 32.28 -13.08 30.45
N TRP A 980 32.16 -13.58 29.21
CA TRP A 980 32.56 -14.98 28.92
C TRP A 980 33.98 -15.15 28.35
N CYS A 981 34.48 -14.23 27.51
CA CYS A 981 35.82 -14.38 26.89
C CYS A 981 36.98 -14.32 27.90
N ALA A 982 36.85 -13.58 29.01
CA ALA A 982 37.89 -13.52 30.04
C ALA A 982 37.98 -14.81 30.88
N TRP A 983 36.87 -15.54 31.02
CA TRP A 983 36.81 -16.81 31.76
C TRP A 983 37.31 -17.99 30.92
N GLU A 984 37.08 -18.01 29.61
CA GLU A 984 37.63 -19.04 28.73
C GLU A 984 39.16 -18.97 28.64
N HIS A 985 39.75 -17.78 28.59
CA HIS A 985 41.21 -17.62 28.66
C HIS A 985 41.80 -18.05 30.01
N PHE A 986 41.08 -17.83 31.12
CA PHE A 986 41.51 -18.29 32.44
C PHE A 986 41.44 -19.82 32.57
N LEU A 987 40.42 -20.48 32.01
CA LEU A 987 40.26 -21.94 32.01
C LEU A 987 41.20 -22.67 31.03
N LEU A 988 41.50 -22.05 29.88
CA LEU A 988 42.48 -22.58 28.91
C LEU A 988 43.91 -22.49 29.44
N THR A 989 44.24 -21.50 30.27
CA THR A 989 45.57 -21.38 30.88
C THR A 989 45.78 -22.38 32.04
N ILE A 990 44.70 -22.80 32.71
CA ILE A 990 44.73 -23.83 33.76
C ILE A 990 44.79 -25.27 33.19
N SER A 991 44.43 -25.46 31.91
CA SER A 991 44.38 -26.79 31.28
C SER A 991 45.71 -27.29 30.69
N PHE A 992 46.82 -26.54 30.82
CA PHE A 992 48.15 -26.92 30.30
C PHE A 992 49.23 -27.13 31.38
N SER A 993 48.87 -27.59 32.57
CA SER A 993 49.87 -27.95 33.59
C SER A 993 49.47 -29.09 34.53
N HIS A 994 49.26 -30.30 34.00
CA HIS A 994 49.62 -31.55 34.69
C HIS A 994 49.54 -32.77 33.74
N PRO A 995 50.43 -33.77 33.85
CA PRO A 995 50.60 -34.81 32.83
C PRO A 995 49.76 -36.04 33.19
N PHE A 996 48.66 -36.27 32.47
CA PHE A 996 47.94 -37.54 32.51
C PHE A 996 47.21 -37.83 31.19
N THR A 997 47.92 -37.76 30.08
CA THR A 997 47.41 -38.18 28.75
C THR A 997 48.54 -38.83 27.94
N GLN A 998 48.96 -40.02 28.40
CA GLN A 998 49.56 -41.03 27.54
C GLN A 998 48.86 -42.35 27.84
N GLN A 999 47.69 -42.54 27.23
CA GLN A 999 47.11 -43.83 26.83
C GLN A 999 45.66 -43.58 26.42
N ILE A 1000 45.21 -44.36 25.45
CA ILE A 1000 43.86 -44.41 24.86
C ILE A 1000 43.75 -43.59 23.56
N ASP A 1001 44.59 -43.96 22.58
CA ASP A 1001 44.15 -44.07 21.19
C ASP A 1001 44.14 -45.56 20.85
N ALA A 1002 43.00 -46.19 21.13
CA ALA A 1002 42.53 -47.44 20.55
C ALA A 1002 41.38 -47.92 21.43
N VAL A 1003 40.14 -47.86 20.90
CA VAL A 1003 39.04 -48.83 21.10
C VAL A 1003 37.70 -48.13 20.79
N PHE A 1004 37.15 -48.52 19.63
CA PHE A 1004 35.80 -48.34 19.06
C PHE A 1004 35.41 -47.08 18.23
N PRO A 1005 34.84 -47.30 17.02
CA PRO A 1005 34.22 -46.27 16.18
C PRO A 1005 32.70 -46.15 16.40
N SER A 1006 32.14 -45.03 15.90
CA SER A 1006 30.74 -44.75 15.57
C SER A 1006 29.69 -44.80 16.70
N GLU A 1007 29.38 -43.62 17.26
CA GLU A 1007 28.04 -43.14 17.67
C GLU A 1007 28.18 -41.74 18.31
N CYS A 1008 28.14 -40.67 17.50
CA CYS A 1008 28.09 -39.28 17.98
C CYS A 1008 27.08 -38.49 17.15
N LEU A 1009 25.80 -38.64 17.45
CA LEU A 1009 24.75 -37.70 17.03
C LEU A 1009 23.76 -37.35 18.16
N GLU A 1010 23.82 -38.04 19.30
CA GLU A 1010 22.95 -37.75 20.45
C GLU A 1010 23.57 -36.77 21.46
N LEU A 1011 24.90 -36.57 21.46
CA LEU A 1011 25.56 -35.63 22.37
C LEU A 1011 25.41 -34.15 21.96
N GLU A 1012 25.34 -33.83 20.67
CA GLU A 1012 25.11 -32.46 20.18
C GLU A 1012 23.66 -31.99 20.42
N HIS A 1013 22.69 -32.89 20.28
CA HIS A 1013 21.29 -32.60 20.60
C HIS A 1013 21.06 -32.42 22.11
N ALA A 1014 21.77 -33.18 22.94
CA ALA A 1014 21.73 -33.00 24.40
C ALA A 1014 22.36 -31.67 24.85
N LEU A 1015 23.49 -31.25 24.24
CA LEU A 1015 24.13 -29.96 24.54
C LEU A 1015 23.32 -28.76 24.05
N SER A 1016 22.66 -28.87 22.89
CA SER A 1016 21.77 -27.83 22.35
C SER A 1016 20.53 -27.66 23.23
N ALA A 1017 19.90 -28.76 23.66
CA ALA A 1017 18.76 -28.73 24.57
C ALA A 1017 19.10 -28.18 25.97
N LEU A 1018 20.33 -28.39 26.45
CA LEU A 1018 20.85 -27.81 27.70
C LEU A 1018 21.14 -26.31 27.56
N LYS A 1019 21.72 -25.85 26.44
CA LYS A 1019 21.93 -24.41 26.17
C LYS A 1019 20.60 -23.64 26.13
N THR A 1020 19.56 -24.22 25.52
CA THR A 1020 18.23 -23.60 25.42
C THR A 1020 17.47 -23.61 26.75
N ARG A 1021 17.67 -24.62 27.61
CA ARG A 1021 17.12 -24.64 28.98
C ARG A 1021 17.86 -23.75 29.97
N TYR A 1022 19.16 -23.48 29.76
CA TYR A 1022 19.97 -22.62 30.63
C TYR A 1022 19.78 -21.12 30.35
N ALA A 1023 19.34 -20.75 29.14
CA ALA A 1023 18.92 -19.39 28.81
C ALA A 1023 17.64 -18.95 29.58
N ARG A 1024 16.78 -19.90 29.97
CA ARG A 1024 15.49 -19.65 30.67
C ARG A 1024 15.62 -19.31 32.17
N GLY A 1025 16.81 -19.37 32.76
CA GLY A 1025 17.03 -19.03 34.18
C GLY A 1025 17.52 -17.60 34.47
N ARG A 1026 17.71 -16.76 33.44
CA ARG A 1026 18.50 -15.52 33.56
C ARG A 1026 17.74 -14.22 33.87
N VAL A 1027 16.49 -14.29 34.35
CA VAL A 1027 15.75 -13.09 34.83
C VAL A 1027 15.61 -13.08 36.36
N GLU A 1028 15.75 -14.24 37.02
CA GLU A 1028 15.63 -14.33 38.49
C GLU A 1028 16.98 -14.23 39.22
N LEU A 1029 18.11 -14.60 38.59
CA LEU A 1029 19.42 -14.52 39.25
C LEU A 1029 20.00 -13.10 39.32
N ALA A 1030 19.65 -12.23 38.37
CA ALA A 1030 20.10 -10.83 38.37
C ALA A 1030 19.41 -9.99 39.47
N LYS A 1031 18.19 -10.36 39.87
CA LYS A 1031 17.46 -9.75 40.99
C LYS A 1031 18.04 -10.15 42.35
N VAL A 1032 18.69 -11.31 42.45
CA VAL A 1032 19.35 -11.78 43.69
C VAL A 1032 20.71 -11.11 43.90
N PHE A 1033 21.41 -10.71 42.83
CA PHE A 1033 22.71 -10.02 42.95
C PHE A 1033 22.62 -8.50 43.14
N ALA A 1034 21.48 -7.88 42.83
CA ALA A 1034 21.27 -6.43 43.03
C ALA A 1034 20.76 -6.05 44.44
N ALA A 1035 20.38 -7.02 45.28
CA ALA A 1035 19.79 -6.76 46.60
C ALA A 1035 20.76 -6.92 47.79
N GLY A 1036 22.07 -6.91 47.54
CA GLY A 1036 23.08 -7.05 48.58
C GLY A 1036 24.01 -5.85 48.64
N PHE A 1037 23.58 -4.73 49.24
CA PHE A 1037 24.39 -3.79 50.03
C PHE A 1037 23.56 -2.52 50.31
N ASN A 1038 22.93 -2.48 51.48
CA ASN A 1038 22.72 -1.30 52.35
C ASN A 1038 21.39 -1.42 53.10
N PHE A 1039 21.43 -1.94 54.33
CA PHE A 1039 20.61 -1.39 55.41
C PHE A 1039 21.36 -1.56 56.74
N VAL A 1040 21.67 -0.41 57.35
CA VAL A 1040 22.26 -0.28 58.69
C VAL A 1040 21.14 0.10 59.66
N HIS A 1041 21.01 -0.70 60.73
CA HIS A 1041 20.44 -0.43 62.07
C HIS A 1041 18.90 -0.30 62.28
N PRO A 1042 18.36 -0.49 63.52
CA PRO A 1042 18.59 -1.58 64.49
C PRO A 1042 17.33 -2.04 65.32
N TYR A 1043 17.53 -3.11 66.12
CA TYR A 1043 16.83 -3.53 67.37
C TYR A 1043 15.47 -4.26 67.36
N GLY A 1044 15.43 -5.38 68.13
CA GLY A 1044 14.23 -5.98 68.79
C GLY A 1044 13.87 -7.40 68.33
N SER A 1045 14.49 -8.48 68.84
CA SER A 1045 14.15 -9.27 70.04
C SER A 1045 13.02 -10.33 69.88
N LEU A 1046 13.40 -11.61 70.06
CA LEU A 1046 12.66 -12.74 70.70
C LEU A 1046 11.37 -13.22 69.98
N GLU A 1047 10.95 -14.48 69.90
CA GLU A 1047 11.35 -15.79 70.42
C GLU A 1047 10.47 -16.88 69.77
N HIS A 1048 11.05 -18.09 69.61
CA HIS A 1048 10.48 -19.43 69.81
C HIS A 1048 9.27 -20.04 69.02
N THR A 1049 9.59 -21.22 68.44
CA THR A 1049 8.88 -22.54 68.47
C THR A 1049 7.63 -22.77 67.58
N ALA A 1050 7.38 -23.94 66.96
CA ALA A 1050 8.07 -25.24 66.84
C ALA A 1050 7.38 -26.15 65.80
N ALA A 1051 8.14 -27.14 65.29
CA ALA A 1051 7.77 -28.52 64.87
C ALA A 1051 6.83 -28.72 63.65
N SER A 1052 7.07 -29.64 62.69
CA SER A 1052 7.75 -30.94 62.73
C SER A 1052 8.08 -31.52 61.32
N ARG A 1053 9.30 -32.09 61.21
CA ARG A 1053 9.81 -33.30 60.50
C ARG A 1053 9.03 -33.87 59.28
N PHE A 1054 9.68 -34.16 58.15
CA PHE A 1054 10.61 -35.30 57.97
C PHE A 1054 11.74 -35.04 56.95
N ASP A 1055 12.84 -35.76 57.15
CA ASP A 1055 14.23 -35.39 56.85
C ASP A 1055 14.87 -36.16 55.68
N LEU A 1056 15.96 -35.58 55.18
CA LEU A 1056 16.90 -36.08 54.17
C LEU A 1056 17.79 -37.23 54.67
N ALA A 1057 18.33 -38.00 53.73
CA ALA A 1057 19.62 -38.68 53.85
C ALA A 1057 20.26 -38.61 52.44
N SER A 1058 21.51 -38.20 52.23
CA SER A 1058 22.70 -38.29 53.09
C SER A 1058 23.82 -37.36 52.58
N LEU A 1059 24.37 -36.56 53.51
CA LEU A 1059 25.80 -36.34 53.87
C LEU A 1059 26.88 -36.16 52.77
N GLU A 1060 27.96 -35.38 52.92
CA GLU A 1060 28.48 -34.36 53.86
C GLU A 1060 29.80 -33.85 53.19
N VAL A 1061 30.02 -32.53 53.06
CA VAL A 1061 30.98 -31.69 53.83
C VAL A 1061 32.48 -31.89 53.52
N LEU A 1062 33.15 -30.83 53.04
CA LEU A 1062 34.28 -30.19 53.76
C LEU A 1062 34.71 -28.85 53.13
N ASN A 1063 35.24 -28.02 54.02
CA ASN A 1063 35.25 -26.55 54.07
C ASN A 1063 36.49 -25.86 53.46
N PHE A 1064 36.25 -24.60 53.04
CA PHE A 1064 37.06 -23.36 53.10
C PHE A 1064 38.60 -23.38 52.96
N GLY A 1065 39.07 -22.50 52.06
CA GLY A 1065 40.41 -21.92 52.07
C GLY A 1065 40.47 -20.58 51.32
N THR A 1066 40.58 -19.50 52.08
CA THR A 1066 40.89 -18.11 51.73
C THR A 1066 42.09 -17.97 50.77
N LEU A 1067 42.06 -17.00 49.82
CA LEU A 1067 43.11 -15.97 49.59
C LEU A 1067 42.85 -15.17 48.28
N THR A 1068 42.78 -13.85 48.43
CA THR A 1068 43.30 -12.77 47.54
C THR A 1068 43.75 -13.15 46.12
N ILE A 1069 43.19 -12.51 45.07
CA ILE A 1069 43.51 -11.20 44.46
C ILE A 1069 42.32 -10.78 43.58
#